data_AF-A0A1G5CVR1-F1
#
_entry.id   AF-A0A1G5CVR1-F1
#
_cell.length_a   1.000
_cell.length_b   1.000
_cell.length_c   1.000
_cell.angle_alpha   90.00
_cell.angle_beta   90.00
_cell.angle_gamma   90.00
#
_symmetry.space_group_name_H-M   'P 1'
#
loop_
_entity.id
_entity.type
_entity.pdbx_description
1 polymer ?
#
loop_
_entity_poly.entity_id
_entity_poly.type
_entity_poly.pdbx_seq_one_letter_code
_entity_poly.pdbx_strand_id
1 'polypeptide(L)'
;MSLYWIPRQPDISANAMSYEDYTWERYYEDIYHRQKKLNNTLAVQLGEITAKTDEMNIALNRVIGSSLWKALSPARKIYNRLRGNGSPEPASTKGVTTPGSDSSPARREPLSPSDVLYARRLWDYEDYYAQWIRKDPIEQKYLKHSESGMSRVREAHFHTVFIEDCAGTHPPFDASIRAKWILFTRKNCRLALGYAERLETYLDRHPDAKIAYADEDYFYSTSEGIHRIEPNFKPDWSPDTLDSFFYFGNIALIRADVAIRLDWHASSDPYVNVYDLFLQASDRIGKRADDPAVVHIPQILCHNPADSYKPSSYSNNDSYELWSKVTSGLKDDLGAGRLTWGATARFDEVKRRSFKRRGIKADFISGQFPGERHIRYALPASHKVSVLILTKDHPNVLKKLLSSFIERTDYDDLEFIIVDNGSDPGHRSEYTELIDEVLGEYRHEYIYEPQDFNFSKLCNRAASAASGDSLLFMNDDIEIVQKDWLGLMAGYAFLPHVGAVGAKLLYADSDLIQHVGVTSMEIGPSHKLVIYPDDREYYYGKNSLELDQLGVTAACLLIQTSKFDGSHGFDESFPVAYNDVEFCMRLTKSGLVNLQCNGALLYHHESMTRGQDEGDDSKWERLLNEKSRLYKIHPEFLNSDPYYNPNLIGNHSNYLSNFDYGFNNHSKCESVRQIDASELAECSVGNHKISVEIAGIQPKIRLEEPEIIEVRGWTFESGCDNSLHIVSIILKNETTDTIYRVKSYPVPRPDLETTFPGEKNNRLCGFDTRMLKSDLPAGTYRVGLEPMTLNDDLTTSESSETVIFTEERFTI
;
A
#
# COMPACT_ATOMS: atom_id res chain seq x y z
N MET A 1 10.15 -1.42 -7.71
CA MET A 1 9.59 -0.03 -7.72
C MET A 1 8.49 0.24 -6.68
N SER A 2 8.85 0.65 -5.45
CA SER A 2 7.91 1.19 -4.44
C SER A 2 8.60 2.32 -3.66
N LEU A 3 8.30 3.59 -3.98
CA LEU A 3 8.98 4.75 -3.41
C LEU A 3 8.02 5.90 -3.09
N TYR A 4 7.11 5.67 -2.15
CA TYR A 4 6.33 6.74 -1.51
C TYR A 4 6.12 6.46 -0.01
N TRP A 5 6.62 7.38 0.82
CA TRP A 5 6.14 7.69 2.18
C TRP A 5 6.55 6.82 3.39
N ILE A 6 7.31 7.43 4.33
CA ILE A 6 7.72 6.90 5.66
C ILE A 6 7.53 8.01 6.72
N PRO A 7 7.03 7.68 7.94
CA PRO A 7 7.35 8.46 9.13
C PRO A 7 7.83 7.62 10.34
N ARG A 8 9.08 7.88 10.77
CA ARG A 8 9.72 7.71 12.11
C ARG A 8 9.90 6.31 12.73
N GLN A 9 11.16 6.03 13.06
CA GLN A 9 11.65 4.96 13.95
C GLN A 9 11.38 5.21 15.45
N PRO A 10 11.42 4.15 16.27
CA PRO A 10 12.02 4.15 17.61
C PRO A 10 13.50 3.73 17.59
N ASP A 11 14.26 4.22 18.57
CA ASP A 11 15.72 4.11 18.70
C ASP A 11 16.16 2.79 19.36
N ILE A 12 17.03 1.99 18.71
CA ILE A 12 17.78 0.87 19.32
C ILE A 12 19.23 0.90 18.79
N SER A 13 20.19 0.67 19.69
CA SER A 13 21.60 1.03 19.49
C SER A 13 22.58 -0.15 19.39
N ALA A 14 23.45 -0.05 18.39
CA ALA A 14 24.88 -0.45 18.33
C ALA A 14 25.33 -1.94 18.44
N ASN A 15 26.29 -2.25 17.55
CA ASN A 15 27.23 -3.39 17.49
C ASN A 15 26.69 -4.72 16.89
N ALA A 16 27.36 -5.38 15.93
CA ALA A 16 28.61 -5.07 15.21
C ALA A 16 28.69 -5.72 13.80
N MET A 17 29.50 -5.14 12.91
CA MET A 17 29.77 -5.61 11.53
C MET A 17 31.16 -6.24 11.37
N SER A 18 31.30 -7.23 10.48
CA SER A 18 32.12 -7.15 9.23
C SER A 18 32.07 -8.48 8.44
N TYR A 19 31.95 -8.64 7.12
CA TYR A 19 32.10 -7.84 5.86
C TYR A 19 33.26 -8.31 4.96
N GLU A 20 33.11 -8.07 3.64
CA GLU A 20 33.96 -8.49 2.49
C GLU A 20 33.64 -9.93 2.01
N ASP A 21 32.93 -10.20 0.90
CA ASP A 21 32.55 -9.40 -0.29
C ASP A 21 31.05 -9.57 -0.64
N TYR A 22 30.20 -8.56 -0.81
CA TYR A 22 30.37 -7.11 -0.71
C TYR A 22 31.25 -6.42 -1.76
N THR A 23 30.65 -5.91 -2.86
CA THR A 23 31.22 -4.70 -3.46
C THR A 23 30.89 -3.53 -2.56
N TRP A 24 31.91 -3.11 -1.81
CA TRP A 24 31.88 -1.88 -1.05
C TRP A 24 31.37 -0.73 -1.88
N GLU A 25 31.61 -0.63 -3.21
CA GLU A 25 31.04 0.48 -4.01
C GLU A 25 29.52 0.51 -4.14
N ARG A 26 28.75 -0.59 -4.07
CA ARG A 26 27.29 -0.50 -4.35
C ARG A 26 26.45 -0.20 -3.12
N TYR A 27 26.90 -0.65 -1.96
CA TYR A 27 26.40 -0.18 -0.67
C TYR A 27 27.16 1.07 -0.18
N TYR A 28 28.41 1.35 -0.57
CA TYR A 28 28.95 2.73 -0.62
C TYR A 28 28.62 3.42 -1.96
N GLU A 29 27.51 3.04 -2.58
CA GLU A 29 26.70 3.88 -3.46
C GLU A 29 25.44 4.14 -2.66
N ASP A 30 24.67 3.14 -2.24
CA ASP A 30 23.38 3.43 -1.60
C ASP A 30 23.48 3.95 -0.15
N ILE A 31 24.45 3.50 0.66
CA ILE A 31 24.92 4.22 1.85
C ILE A 31 25.78 5.42 1.47
N TYR A 32 26.59 5.48 0.41
CA TYR A 32 27.20 6.79 0.07
C TYR A 32 26.13 7.80 -0.35
N HIS A 33 24.97 7.42 -0.88
CA HIS A 33 23.89 8.30 -1.29
C HIS A 33 22.96 8.59 -0.11
N ARG A 34 22.61 7.61 0.73
CA ARG A 34 21.92 7.85 2.01
C ARG A 34 22.79 8.64 2.99
N GLN A 35 24.09 8.37 3.06
CA GLN A 35 25.11 9.06 3.88
C GLN A 35 25.67 10.31 3.19
N LYS A 36 25.53 10.56 1.88
CA LYS A 36 25.75 11.87 1.22
C LYS A 36 24.51 12.72 1.34
N LYS A 37 23.30 12.15 1.34
CA LYS A 37 22.06 12.84 1.71
C LYS A 37 22.12 13.22 3.19
N LEU A 38 22.53 12.29 4.07
CA LEU A 38 22.73 12.55 5.50
C LEU A 38 23.96 13.44 5.75
N ASN A 39 25.11 13.25 5.11
CA ASN A 39 26.30 14.10 5.29
C ASN A 39 26.15 15.46 4.62
N ASN A 40 25.41 15.63 3.53
CA ASN A 40 25.07 16.94 2.99
C ASN A 40 24.10 17.65 3.94
N THR A 41 23.08 16.95 4.45
CA THR A 41 22.17 17.49 5.48
C THR A 41 22.93 17.86 6.75
N LEU A 42 23.81 16.98 7.24
CA LEU A 42 24.66 17.21 8.40
C LEU A 42 25.73 18.26 8.15
N ALA A 43 26.30 18.39 6.94
CA ALA A 43 27.29 19.44 6.61
C ALA A 43 26.63 20.81 6.46
N VAL A 44 25.42 20.87 5.91
CA VAL A 44 24.56 22.06 5.92
C VAL A 44 24.25 22.45 7.38
N GLN A 45 23.79 21.51 8.20
CA GLN A 45 23.55 21.73 9.63
C GLN A 45 24.84 22.12 10.38
N LEU A 46 25.99 21.52 10.08
CA LEU A 46 27.29 21.88 10.65
C LEU A 46 27.68 23.30 10.26
N GLY A 47 27.47 23.68 8.99
CA GLY A 47 27.69 25.04 8.49
C GLY A 47 26.82 26.07 9.23
N GLU A 48 25.52 25.80 9.36
CA GLU A 48 24.58 26.64 10.12
C GLU A 48 24.96 26.76 11.61
N ILE A 49 25.37 25.66 12.25
CA ILE A 49 25.83 25.63 13.65
C ILE A 49 27.17 26.37 13.82
N THR A 50 28.09 26.22 12.87
CA THR A 50 29.41 26.87 12.91
C THR A 50 29.27 28.38 12.71
N ALA A 51 28.46 28.81 11.75
CA ALA A 51 28.13 30.22 11.53
C ALA A 51 27.49 30.87 12.78
N LYS A 52 26.49 30.23 13.40
CA LYS A 52 25.91 30.70 14.67
C LYS A 52 26.93 30.74 15.81
N THR A 53 27.84 29.76 15.87
CA THR A 53 28.90 29.72 16.88
C THR A 53 29.89 30.86 16.69
N ASP A 54 30.26 31.20 15.45
CA ASP A 54 31.13 32.33 15.13
C ASP A 54 30.45 33.69 15.37
N GLU A 55 29.16 33.85 15.04
CA GLU A 55 28.40 35.04 15.42
C GLU A 55 28.34 35.21 16.94
N MET A 56 28.05 34.13 17.69
CA MET A 56 28.07 34.13 19.15
C MET A 56 29.46 34.42 19.71
N ASN A 57 30.53 33.90 19.10
CA ASN A 57 31.91 34.20 19.49
C ASN A 57 32.31 35.65 19.19
N ILE A 58 31.86 36.23 18.08
CA ILE A 58 32.07 37.65 17.73
C ILE A 58 31.30 38.54 18.72
N ALA A 59 30.05 38.21 19.03
CA ALA A 59 29.25 38.90 20.03
C ALA A 59 29.87 38.80 21.43
N LEU A 60 30.29 37.60 21.84
CA LEU A 60 30.98 37.35 23.11
C LEU A 60 32.32 38.10 23.18
N ASN A 61 33.11 38.14 22.10
CA ASN A 61 34.36 38.89 22.04
C ASN A 61 34.13 40.41 22.04
N ARG A 62 33.03 40.92 21.47
CA ARG A 62 32.62 42.33 21.65
C ARG A 62 32.26 42.63 23.11
N VAL A 63 31.49 41.76 23.77
CA VAL A 63 31.17 41.88 25.20
C VAL A 63 32.45 41.84 26.04
N ILE A 64 33.33 40.86 25.81
CA ILE A 64 34.60 40.69 26.53
C ILE A 64 35.58 41.86 26.27
N GLY A 65 35.59 42.36 25.03
CA GLY A 65 36.40 43.48 24.60
C GLY A 65 35.98 44.83 25.19
N SER A 66 34.70 44.96 25.58
CA SER A 66 34.12 46.21 26.06
C SER A 66 34.80 46.77 27.32
N SER A 67 34.86 48.10 27.40
CA SER A 67 35.39 48.83 28.55
C SER A 67 34.64 48.48 29.85
N LEU A 68 33.32 48.30 29.74
CA LEU A 68 32.44 47.95 30.85
C LEU A 68 32.78 46.56 31.42
N TRP A 69 32.97 45.56 30.55
CA TRP A 69 33.37 44.22 30.98
C TRP A 69 34.75 44.23 31.64
N LYS A 70 35.74 44.86 31.02
CA LYS A 70 37.10 44.96 31.57
C LYS A 70 37.11 45.64 32.95
N ALA A 71 36.32 46.71 33.13
CA ALA A 71 36.15 47.38 34.43
C ALA A 71 35.51 46.47 35.51
N LEU A 72 34.61 45.56 35.14
CA LEU A 72 33.96 44.61 36.05
C LEU A 72 34.84 43.39 36.42
N SER A 73 36.11 43.34 36.00
CA SER A 73 37.04 42.25 36.34
C SER A 73 37.22 42.00 37.86
N PRO A 74 37.37 43.02 38.74
CA PRO A 74 37.52 42.80 40.18
C PRO A 74 36.26 42.20 40.82
N ALA A 75 35.09 42.72 40.45
CA ALA A 75 33.80 42.23 40.95
C ALA A 75 33.55 40.76 40.56
N ARG A 76 33.93 40.35 39.35
CA ARG A 76 33.76 38.98 38.88
C ARG A 76 34.77 37.99 39.50
N LYS A 77 35.98 38.45 39.85
CA LYS A 77 36.90 37.68 40.70
C LYS A 77 36.37 37.48 42.13
N ILE A 78 35.62 38.45 42.66
CA ILE A 78 34.95 38.31 43.97
C ILE A 78 33.76 37.36 43.86
N TYR A 79 32.88 37.52 42.85
CA TYR A 79 31.74 36.63 42.61
C TYR A 79 32.18 35.16 42.44
N ASN A 80 33.22 34.89 41.66
CA ASN A 80 33.73 33.53 41.46
C ASN A 80 34.43 32.96 42.70
N ARG A 81 34.99 33.78 43.59
CA ARG A 81 35.48 33.32 44.92
C ARG A 81 34.31 32.98 45.84
N LEU A 82 33.23 33.76 45.82
CA LEU A 82 32.04 33.52 46.65
C LEU A 82 31.25 32.28 46.21
N ARG A 83 31.40 31.83 44.97
CA ARG A 83 30.80 30.59 44.44
C ARG A 83 31.63 29.32 44.71
N GLY A 84 32.78 29.44 45.37
CA GLY A 84 33.70 28.33 45.66
C GLY A 84 33.30 27.48 46.86
N ASN A 85 32.19 26.76 46.77
CA ASN A 85 31.91 25.46 47.42
C ASN A 85 30.42 25.10 47.25
N GLY A 86 30.13 23.91 46.74
CA GLY A 86 28.78 23.34 46.72
C GLY A 86 28.33 22.82 45.35
N SER A 87 28.52 21.52 45.11
CA SER A 87 27.75 20.78 44.12
C SER A 87 26.36 20.49 44.70
N PRO A 88 25.25 20.72 43.96
CA PRO A 88 23.95 20.15 44.29
C PRO A 88 23.61 18.98 43.35
N GLU A 89 23.27 17.84 43.95
CA GLU A 89 22.55 16.75 43.32
C GLU A 89 21.12 17.16 42.88
N PRO A 90 20.45 16.39 42.00
CA PRO A 90 19.14 16.76 41.46
C PRO A 90 18.04 16.71 42.52
N ALA A 91 17.37 17.84 42.74
CA ALA A 91 16.26 17.95 43.69
C ALA A 91 14.91 17.61 43.05
N SER A 92 14.18 16.73 43.74
CA SER A 92 12.88 16.15 43.41
C SER A 92 11.76 17.13 42.98
N THR A 93 10.87 16.58 42.16
CA THR A 93 9.50 17.05 41.89
C THR A 93 8.75 17.57 43.12
N LYS A 94 8.31 18.83 43.09
CA LYS A 94 7.10 19.32 43.77
C LYS A 94 6.33 20.28 42.87
N GLY A 95 5.01 20.16 42.92
CA GLY A 95 4.09 20.68 41.90
C GLY A 95 4.13 22.19 41.68
N VAL A 96 3.93 22.56 40.41
CA VAL A 96 3.43 23.87 40.02
C VAL A 96 1.95 23.71 39.69
N THR A 97 1.14 24.53 40.34
CA THR A 97 -0.32 24.63 40.16
C THR A 97 -0.70 25.08 38.75
N THR A 98 -1.78 24.54 38.21
CA THR A 98 -2.46 25.02 37.00
C THR A 98 -2.79 26.51 37.11
N PRO A 99 -2.36 27.36 36.14
CA PRO A 99 -2.96 28.66 35.92
C PRO A 99 -4.39 28.48 35.41
N GLY A 100 -5.31 29.35 35.87
CA GLY A 100 -6.73 29.23 35.57
C GLY A 100 -7.10 29.47 34.11
N SER A 101 -8.25 28.91 33.73
CA SER A 101 -8.95 29.21 32.49
C SER A 101 -9.48 30.64 32.50
N ASP A 102 -8.72 31.58 31.92
CA ASP A 102 -9.26 32.83 31.39
C ASP A 102 -8.32 33.39 30.33
N SER A 103 -8.38 32.81 29.13
CA SER A 103 -7.91 33.44 27.91
C SER A 103 -9.04 33.43 26.89
N SER A 104 -9.60 34.61 26.62
CA SER A 104 -10.33 34.86 25.37
C SER A 104 -9.51 34.32 24.20
N PRO A 105 -10.13 33.73 23.16
CA PRO A 105 -9.38 33.18 22.04
C PRO A 105 -8.50 34.28 21.47
N ALA A 106 -7.18 34.10 21.58
CA ALA A 106 -6.22 34.94 20.88
C ALA A 106 -6.62 34.90 19.42
N ARG A 107 -6.91 36.07 18.84
CA ARG A 107 -7.20 36.17 17.40
C ARG A 107 -5.96 35.61 16.70
N ARG A 108 -6.07 34.41 16.12
CA ARG A 108 -5.10 33.94 15.12
C ARG A 108 -4.99 35.08 14.11
N GLU A 109 -3.77 35.55 13.85
CA GLU A 109 -3.57 36.50 12.76
C GLU A 109 -4.09 35.85 11.46
N PRO A 110 -4.74 36.62 10.58
CA PRO A 110 -5.21 36.07 9.31
C PRO A 110 -4.00 35.53 8.53
N LEU A 111 -4.10 34.29 8.04
CA LEU A 111 -3.09 33.69 7.17
C LEU A 111 -2.82 34.61 5.97
N SER A 112 -1.57 34.64 5.48
CA SER A 112 -1.27 35.34 4.24
C SER A 112 -2.03 34.70 3.07
N PRO A 113 -2.29 35.45 1.98
CA PRO A 113 -2.85 34.87 0.76
C PRO A 113 -2.01 33.68 0.25
N SER A 114 -0.69 33.74 0.39
CA SER A 114 0.25 32.68 0.00
C SER A 114 0.08 31.40 0.84
N ASP A 115 -0.12 31.51 2.16
CA ASP A 115 -0.36 30.38 3.05
C ASP A 115 -1.73 29.72 2.79
N VAL A 116 -2.76 30.53 2.50
CA VAL A 116 -4.08 30.01 2.11
C VAL A 116 -4.00 29.26 0.77
N LEU A 117 -3.27 29.80 -0.21
CA LEU A 117 -3.10 29.18 -1.52
C LEU A 117 -2.28 27.89 -1.44
N TYR A 118 -1.21 27.87 -0.64
CA TYR A 118 -0.42 26.67 -0.37
C TYR A 118 -1.23 25.57 0.30
N ALA A 119 -1.98 25.90 1.36
CA ALA A 119 -2.84 24.93 2.05
C ALA A 119 -3.89 24.35 1.09
N ARG A 120 -4.46 25.16 0.19
CA ARG A 120 -5.39 24.69 -0.84
C ARG A 120 -4.72 23.77 -1.86
N ARG A 121 -3.54 24.14 -2.39
CA ARG A 121 -2.76 23.29 -3.31
C ARG A 121 -2.41 21.95 -2.65
N LEU A 122 -1.96 21.97 -1.40
CA LEU A 122 -1.59 20.75 -0.67
C LEU A 122 -2.81 19.84 -0.46
N TRP A 123 -3.93 20.41 -0.03
CA TRP A 123 -5.18 19.68 0.08
C TRP A 123 -5.60 19.06 -1.26
N ASP A 124 -5.55 19.84 -2.35
CA ASP A 124 -5.85 19.33 -3.69
C ASP A 124 -4.91 18.19 -4.12
N TYR A 125 -3.67 18.09 -3.60
CA TYR A 125 -2.76 16.96 -3.86
C TYR A 125 -2.98 15.74 -2.95
N GLU A 126 -3.46 15.93 -1.72
CA GLU A 126 -3.71 14.84 -0.77
C GLU A 126 -5.09 14.18 -0.97
N ASP A 127 -6.09 14.94 -1.42
CA ASP A 127 -7.46 14.44 -1.60
C ASP A 127 -7.68 13.87 -3.02
N TYR A 128 -7.00 12.74 -3.29
CA TYR A 128 -7.17 11.95 -4.51
C TYR A 128 -8.65 11.64 -4.81
N TYR A 129 -9.47 11.48 -3.78
CA TYR A 129 -10.88 11.13 -3.94
C TYR A 129 -11.72 12.32 -4.40
N ALA A 130 -11.53 13.51 -3.81
CA ALA A 130 -12.16 14.73 -4.32
C ALA A 130 -11.75 15.01 -5.76
N GLN A 131 -10.50 14.75 -6.15
CA GLN A 131 -10.08 14.87 -7.55
C GLN A 131 -10.71 13.82 -8.46
N TRP A 132 -10.85 12.56 -8.01
CA TRP A 132 -11.57 11.52 -8.73
C TRP A 132 -13.04 11.90 -8.98
N ILE A 133 -13.77 12.35 -7.95
CA ILE A 133 -15.18 12.81 -8.08
C ILE A 133 -15.31 13.95 -9.12
N ARG A 134 -14.33 14.85 -9.20
CA ARG A 134 -14.32 15.96 -10.18
C ARG A 134 -14.12 15.49 -11.63
N LYS A 135 -13.43 14.37 -11.86
CA LYS A 135 -13.18 13.80 -13.20
C LYS A 135 -14.14 12.68 -13.60
N ASP A 136 -14.68 11.91 -12.66
CA ASP A 136 -15.47 10.72 -12.96
C ASP A 136 -16.75 11.07 -13.77
N PRO A 137 -16.96 10.49 -14.97
CA PRO A 137 -18.11 10.82 -15.81
C PRO A 137 -19.48 10.50 -15.19
N ILE A 138 -19.57 9.49 -14.30
CA ILE A 138 -20.83 9.07 -13.69
C ILE A 138 -21.21 10.04 -12.57
N GLU A 139 -20.29 10.35 -11.67
CA GLU A 139 -20.48 11.36 -10.62
C GLU A 139 -20.73 12.74 -11.25
N GLN A 140 -19.98 13.13 -12.28
CA GLN A 140 -20.22 14.37 -13.03
C GLN A 140 -21.58 14.39 -13.75
N LYS A 141 -22.11 13.25 -14.24
CA LYS A 141 -23.48 13.17 -14.76
C LYS A 141 -24.47 13.57 -13.67
N TYR A 142 -24.42 12.95 -12.50
CA TYR A 142 -25.45 13.17 -11.47
C TYR A 142 -25.30 14.49 -10.71
N LEU A 143 -24.09 15.02 -10.53
CA LEU A 143 -23.87 16.33 -9.91
C LEU A 143 -24.44 17.48 -10.75
N LYS A 144 -24.30 17.44 -12.08
CA LYS A 144 -24.74 18.49 -13.01
C LYS A 144 -26.25 18.59 -13.20
N HIS A 145 -27.02 17.54 -12.89
CA HIS A 145 -28.47 17.51 -13.06
C HIS A 145 -29.25 17.90 -11.79
N SER A 146 -28.56 18.43 -10.77
CA SER A 146 -29.11 18.72 -9.44
C SER A 146 -30.23 19.77 -9.39
N GLU A 147 -30.41 20.61 -10.42
CA GLU A 147 -31.50 21.60 -10.49
C GLU A 147 -32.80 21.09 -11.13
N SER A 148 -32.80 19.93 -11.83
CA SER A 148 -34.06 19.42 -12.40
C SER A 148 -34.09 17.89 -12.53
N GLY A 149 -35.07 17.28 -11.84
CA GLY A 149 -35.45 15.89 -12.05
C GLY A 149 -34.99 14.91 -10.97
N MET A 150 -35.61 15.00 -9.78
CA MET A 150 -35.79 13.79 -8.98
C MET A 150 -36.50 12.73 -9.83
N SER A 151 -35.78 11.70 -10.26
CA SER A 151 -36.42 10.46 -10.68
C SER A 151 -37.27 9.97 -9.51
N ARG A 152 -38.59 9.91 -9.68
CA ARG A 152 -39.45 9.25 -8.71
C ARG A 152 -39.07 7.78 -8.73
N VAL A 153 -38.45 7.32 -7.64
CA VAL A 153 -38.26 5.88 -7.38
C VAL A 153 -39.58 5.18 -7.68
N ARG A 154 -39.55 4.18 -8.57
CA ARG A 154 -40.68 3.27 -8.70
C ARG A 154 -40.63 2.37 -7.47
N GLU A 155 -41.38 2.72 -6.42
CA GLU A 155 -41.51 1.95 -5.17
C GLU A 155 -41.83 0.45 -5.41
N ALA A 156 -42.33 0.11 -6.60
CA ALA A 156 -42.51 -1.25 -7.08
C ALA A 156 -41.23 -2.10 -7.26
N HIS A 157 -40.02 -1.55 -7.22
CA HIS A 157 -38.78 -2.29 -7.48
C HIS A 157 -37.93 -2.61 -6.23
N PHE A 158 -37.79 -1.68 -5.28
CA PHE A 158 -37.00 -1.87 -4.07
C PHE A 158 -37.83 -1.65 -2.81
N HIS A 159 -37.66 -2.54 -1.83
CA HIS A 159 -38.12 -2.33 -0.46
C HIS A 159 -36.91 -2.02 0.42
N THR A 160 -36.79 -0.77 0.87
CA THR A 160 -35.66 -0.35 1.72
C THR A 160 -35.90 -0.77 3.16
N VAL A 161 -34.95 -1.54 3.68
CA VAL A 161 -34.87 -1.97 5.08
C VAL A 161 -33.67 -1.27 5.71
N PHE A 162 -33.88 -0.64 6.85
CA PHE A 162 -32.76 -0.12 7.62
C PHE A 162 -32.15 -1.23 8.48
N ILE A 163 -30.81 -1.33 8.48
CA ILE A 163 -30.07 -2.28 9.31
C ILE A 163 -30.48 -2.09 10.77
N GLU A 164 -30.60 -0.86 11.27
CA GLU A 164 -31.04 -0.60 12.65
C GLU A 164 -32.45 -1.12 13.00
N ASP A 165 -33.31 -1.43 12.02
CA ASP A 165 -34.64 -2.05 12.21
C ASP A 165 -34.62 -3.59 12.11
N CYS A 166 -33.46 -4.19 11.82
CA CYS A 166 -33.28 -5.64 11.76
C CYS A 166 -33.08 -6.31 13.14
N ALA A 167 -33.46 -5.65 14.23
CA ALA A 167 -33.33 -6.20 15.59
C ALA A 167 -34.60 -6.97 16.02
N GLY A 168 -34.43 -8.10 16.70
CA GLY A 168 -35.53 -8.87 17.29
C GLY A 168 -35.98 -10.09 16.48
N THR A 169 -37.14 -10.66 16.84
CA THR A 169 -37.52 -12.04 16.51
C THR A 169 -38.06 -12.27 15.10
N HIS A 170 -38.33 -11.22 14.34
CA HIS A 170 -38.89 -11.30 13.00
C HIS A 170 -38.16 -10.35 12.04
N PRO A 171 -38.02 -10.71 10.75
CA PRO A 171 -37.51 -9.79 9.76
C PRO A 171 -38.46 -8.59 9.59
N PRO A 172 -37.95 -7.39 9.25
CA PRO A 172 -38.77 -6.21 8.95
C PRO A 172 -39.45 -6.30 7.56
N PHE A 173 -39.63 -7.51 7.04
CA PHE A 173 -40.18 -7.82 5.72
C PHE A 173 -40.90 -9.17 5.72
N ASP A 174 -41.88 -9.36 4.84
CA ASP A 174 -42.59 -10.63 4.70
C ASP A 174 -43.00 -10.94 3.23
N ALA A 175 -43.73 -12.04 3.04
CA ALA A 175 -44.20 -12.49 1.72
C ALA A 175 -45.26 -11.58 1.05
N SER A 176 -45.70 -10.49 1.69
CA SER A 176 -46.58 -9.48 1.08
C SER A 176 -45.84 -8.46 0.21
N ILE A 177 -44.51 -8.39 0.32
CA ILE A 177 -43.66 -7.49 -0.46
C ILE A 177 -43.89 -7.67 -1.97
N ARG A 178 -44.06 -6.54 -2.66
CA ARG A 178 -44.20 -6.47 -4.12
C ARG A 178 -42.94 -6.01 -4.84
N ALA A 179 -41.95 -5.51 -4.10
CA ALA A 179 -40.64 -5.16 -4.64
C ALA A 179 -39.89 -6.40 -5.17
N LYS A 180 -39.05 -6.21 -6.20
CA LYS A 180 -38.16 -7.25 -6.72
C LYS A 180 -36.97 -7.51 -5.78
N TRP A 181 -36.52 -6.48 -5.07
CA TRP A 181 -35.32 -6.48 -4.23
C TRP A 181 -35.61 -5.90 -2.86
N ILE A 182 -34.94 -6.43 -1.84
CA ILE A 182 -34.84 -5.83 -0.51
C ILE A 182 -33.47 -5.16 -0.43
N LEU A 183 -33.45 -3.85 -0.17
CA LEU A 183 -32.25 -3.01 -0.07
C LEU A 183 -31.96 -2.75 1.41
N PHE A 184 -30.82 -3.23 1.91
CA PHE A 184 -30.33 -2.99 3.26
C PHE A 184 -29.38 -1.79 3.25
N THR A 185 -29.67 -0.79 4.09
CA THR A 185 -28.79 0.36 4.34
C THR A 185 -28.98 0.89 5.76
N ARG A 186 -28.29 1.97 6.16
CA ARG A 186 -28.41 2.54 7.52
C ARG A 186 -29.24 3.82 7.54
N LYS A 187 -29.93 4.08 8.66
CA LYS A 187 -30.78 5.29 8.84
C LYS A 187 -30.01 6.61 8.71
N ASN A 188 -28.73 6.61 9.03
CA ASN A 188 -27.86 7.79 9.04
C ASN A 188 -26.99 7.92 7.78
N CYS A 189 -27.03 6.95 6.87
CA CYS A 189 -26.37 7.04 5.58
C CYS A 189 -27.17 7.91 4.60
N ARG A 190 -26.48 8.51 3.64
CA ARG A 190 -27.10 9.19 2.49
C ARG A 190 -26.88 8.34 1.25
N LEU A 191 -27.96 8.04 0.53
CA LEU A 191 -27.86 7.36 -0.76
C LEU A 191 -27.49 8.36 -1.87
N ALA A 192 -26.69 7.92 -2.83
CA ALA A 192 -26.18 8.78 -3.90
C ALA A 192 -27.31 9.35 -4.79
N LEU A 193 -27.04 10.49 -5.43
CA LEU A 193 -27.96 11.04 -6.43
C LEU A 193 -28.19 10.01 -7.55
N GLY A 194 -29.46 9.78 -7.87
CA GLY A 194 -29.88 8.79 -8.87
C GLY A 194 -29.69 7.32 -8.48
N TYR A 195 -29.39 6.97 -7.21
CA TYR A 195 -29.07 5.60 -6.81
C TYR A 195 -30.05 4.54 -7.34
N ALA A 196 -31.37 4.81 -7.33
CA ALA A 196 -32.37 3.87 -7.81
C ALA A 196 -32.29 3.63 -9.33
N GLU A 197 -32.07 4.68 -10.15
CA GLU A 197 -31.82 4.54 -11.61
C GLU A 197 -30.53 3.77 -11.87
N ARG A 198 -29.47 4.05 -11.09
CA ARG A 198 -28.16 3.39 -11.17
C ARG A 198 -28.30 1.89 -10.86
N LEU A 199 -29.02 1.54 -9.78
CA LEU A 199 -29.34 0.16 -9.39
C LEU A 199 -30.19 -0.56 -10.44
N GLU A 200 -31.31 0.02 -10.90
CA GLU A 200 -32.18 -0.61 -11.91
C GLU A 200 -31.43 -0.87 -13.21
N THR A 201 -30.69 0.13 -13.71
CA THR A 201 -29.94 0.03 -14.97
C THR A 201 -28.86 -1.05 -14.91
N TYR A 202 -28.25 -1.27 -13.75
CA TYR A 202 -27.28 -2.34 -13.55
C TYR A 202 -28.01 -3.69 -13.41
N LEU A 203 -28.94 -3.83 -12.48
CA LEU A 203 -29.61 -5.10 -12.18
C LEU A 203 -30.45 -5.65 -13.34
N ASP A 204 -31.04 -4.81 -14.19
CA ASP A 204 -31.74 -5.26 -15.41
C ASP A 204 -30.78 -5.87 -16.46
N ARG A 205 -29.46 -5.60 -16.38
CA ARG A 205 -28.41 -6.25 -17.18
C ARG A 205 -27.90 -7.56 -16.56
N HIS A 206 -28.18 -7.79 -15.28
CA HIS A 206 -27.77 -8.97 -14.52
C HIS A 206 -29.00 -9.70 -13.94
N PRO A 207 -29.91 -10.24 -14.78
CA PRO A 207 -31.17 -10.84 -14.34
C PRO A 207 -30.98 -12.08 -13.45
N ASP A 208 -29.82 -12.74 -13.54
CA ASP A 208 -29.44 -13.88 -12.72
C ASP A 208 -28.95 -13.50 -11.32
N ALA A 209 -28.73 -12.22 -11.03
CA ALA A 209 -28.37 -11.76 -9.70
C ALA A 209 -29.42 -12.19 -8.65
N LYS A 210 -28.92 -12.58 -7.47
CA LYS A 210 -29.68 -12.96 -6.26
C LYS A 210 -29.26 -12.10 -5.08
N ILE A 211 -27.98 -11.73 -5.04
CA ILE A 211 -27.35 -10.77 -4.14
C ILE A 211 -26.75 -9.66 -5.00
N ALA A 212 -26.81 -8.42 -4.53
CA ALA A 212 -26.05 -7.32 -5.11
C ALA A 212 -25.52 -6.38 -4.02
N TYR A 213 -24.44 -5.67 -4.29
CA TYR A 213 -23.91 -4.61 -3.41
C TYR A 213 -23.19 -3.55 -4.23
N ALA A 214 -22.92 -2.40 -3.63
CA ALA A 214 -22.24 -1.29 -4.28
C ALA A 214 -21.16 -0.67 -3.39
N ASP A 215 -20.31 0.17 -3.96
CA ASP A 215 -19.29 0.91 -3.22
C ASP A 215 -19.92 1.95 -2.27
N GLU A 216 -19.16 2.33 -1.25
CA GLU A 216 -19.55 3.35 -0.28
C GLU A 216 -18.37 4.25 0.11
N ASP A 217 -18.65 5.42 0.66
CA ASP A 217 -17.62 6.31 1.23
C ASP A 217 -18.09 6.87 2.58
N TYR A 218 -17.38 7.88 3.08
CA TYR A 218 -17.81 8.70 4.19
C TYR A 218 -18.05 10.15 3.76
N PHE A 219 -18.90 10.86 4.50
CA PHE A 219 -19.14 12.29 4.32
C PHE A 219 -19.14 13.05 5.64
N TYR A 220 -18.78 14.33 5.59
CA TYR A 220 -19.05 15.29 6.66
C TYR A 220 -19.64 16.58 6.08
N SER A 221 -20.46 17.28 6.88
CA SER A 221 -21.13 18.51 6.43
C SER A 221 -20.31 19.77 6.73
N THR A 222 -20.40 20.83 5.93
CA THR A 222 -19.83 22.17 6.20
C THR A 222 -20.88 23.25 5.98
N SER A 223 -20.54 24.52 6.17
CA SER A 223 -21.36 25.67 5.73
C SER A 223 -21.48 25.72 4.21
N GLU A 224 -20.46 25.25 3.50
CA GLU A 224 -20.36 25.30 2.04
C GLU A 224 -21.01 24.08 1.36
N GLY A 225 -21.17 22.95 2.07
CA GLY A 225 -21.87 21.79 1.54
C GLY A 225 -21.56 20.47 2.23
N ILE A 226 -21.20 19.46 1.43
CA ILE A 226 -20.89 18.10 1.87
C ILE A 226 -19.54 17.72 1.27
N HIS A 227 -18.63 17.28 2.12
CA HIS A 227 -17.32 16.76 1.72
C HIS A 227 -17.37 15.24 1.84
N ARG A 228 -16.91 14.54 0.79
CA ARG A 228 -16.83 13.08 0.72
C ARG A 228 -15.38 12.67 0.83
N ILE A 229 -15.09 11.66 1.65
CA ILE A 229 -13.74 11.20 2.03
C ILE A 229 -13.71 9.67 2.14
N GLU A 230 -12.51 9.08 2.06
CA GLU A 230 -12.24 7.66 2.36
C GLU A 230 -13.20 6.64 1.69
N PRO A 231 -13.13 6.48 0.36
CA PRO A 231 -13.96 5.51 -0.36
C PRO A 231 -13.55 4.06 -0.07
N ASN A 232 -14.56 3.23 0.22
CA ASN A 232 -14.50 1.78 0.19
C ASN A 232 -14.94 1.28 -1.19
N PHE A 233 -13.95 1.10 -2.06
CA PHE A 233 -14.06 0.49 -3.38
C PHE A 233 -13.84 -1.02 -3.24
N LYS A 234 -14.96 -1.76 -3.28
CA LYS A 234 -15.05 -3.18 -2.92
C LYS A 234 -14.61 -4.08 -4.08
N PRO A 235 -14.16 -5.32 -3.79
CA PRO A 235 -13.96 -6.33 -4.82
C PRO A 235 -15.30 -6.81 -5.40
N ASP A 236 -15.23 -7.52 -6.53
CA ASP A 236 -16.32 -8.38 -7.02
C ASP A 236 -16.53 -9.59 -6.07
N TRP A 237 -17.23 -10.64 -6.53
CA TRP A 237 -17.66 -11.72 -5.64
C TRP A 237 -16.47 -12.45 -5.00
N SER A 238 -16.32 -12.23 -3.70
CA SER A 238 -15.20 -12.65 -2.88
C SER A 238 -15.72 -13.55 -1.75
N PRO A 239 -15.89 -14.86 -2.04
CA PRO A 239 -16.63 -15.76 -1.19
C PRO A 239 -16.02 -16.01 0.20
N ASP A 240 -14.70 -16.00 0.35
CA ASP A 240 -14.05 -16.27 1.63
C ASP A 240 -13.73 -14.96 2.36
N THR A 241 -13.53 -13.85 1.64
CA THR A 241 -13.62 -12.50 2.22
C THR A 241 -14.96 -12.28 2.92
N LEU A 242 -16.09 -12.77 2.38
CA LEU A 242 -17.39 -12.71 3.06
C LEU A 242 -17.43 -13.56 4.35
N ASP A 243 -16.68 -14.67 4.39
CA ASP A 243 -16.54 -15.47 5.61
C ASP A 243 -15.62 -14.76 6.63
N SER A 244 -14.64 -13.97 6.19
CA SER A 244 -13.78 -13.12 7.02
C SER A 244 -14.52 -11.91 7.60
N PHE A 245 -15.25 -11.12 6.80
CA PHE A 245 -16.06 -9.99 7.28
C PHE A 245 -17.20 -9.61 6.34
N PHE A 246 -18.11 -8.72 6.76
CA PHE A 246 -19.25 -8.32 5.95
C PHE A 246 -18.91 -7.17 4.98
N TYR A 247 -18.07 -7.47 3.99
CA TYR A 247 -17.53 -6.46 3.07
C TYR A 247 -18.59 -5.80 2.15
N PHE A 248 -19.78 -6.39 2.00
CA PHE A 248 -20.91 -5.76 1.31
C PHE A 248 -21.33 -4.42 1.96
N GLY A 249 -21.08 -4.25 3.26
CA GLY A 249 -21.20 -2.97 3.96
C GLY A 249 -22.63 -2.44 4.09
N ASN A 250 -22.79 -1.14 3.84
CA ASN A 250 -23.99 -0.36 4.15
C ASN A 250 -24.92 -0.11 2.94
N ILE A 251 -24.67 -0.81 1.83
CA ILE A 251 -25.54 -0.86 0.66
C ILE A 251 -25.49 -2.25 0.00
N ALA A 252 -26.33 -3.13 0.52
CA ALA A 252 -26.42 -4.53 0.09
C ALA A 252 -27.88 -4.89 -0.22
N LEU A 253 -28.11 -5.78 -1.18
CA LEU A 253 -29.42 -6.17 -1.67
C LEU A 253 -29.55 -7.68 -1.74
N ILE A 254 -30.73 -8.19 -1.36
CA ILE A 254 -31.13 -9.58 -1.63
C ILE A 254 -32.42 -9.56 -2.44
N ARG A 255 -32.50 -10.39 -3.47
CA ARG A 255 -33.71 -10.51 -4.30
C ARG A 255 -34.87 -11.00 -3.43
N ALA A 256 -36.01 -10.34 -3.51
CA ALA A 256 -37.08 -10.49 -2.52
C ALA A 256 -37.61 -11.94 -2.44
N ASP A 257 -37.69 -12.65 -3.57
CA ASP A 257 -38.07 -14.06 -3.61
C ASP A 257 -37.06 -14.96 -2.87
N VAL A 258 -35.77 -14.63 -2.89
CA VAL A 258 -34.74 -15.33 -2.11
C VAL A 258 -34.91 -15.01 -0.63
N ALA A 259 -34.95 -13.73 -0.26
CA ALA A 259 -34.95 -13.26 1.13
C ALA A 259 -36.10 -13.84 1.97
N ILE A 260 -37.33 -13.90 1.42
CA ILE A 260 -38.50 -14.46 2.12
C ILE A 260 -38.46 -15.99 2.33
N ARG A 261 -37.43 -16.67 1.80
CA ARG A 261 -37.19 -18.13 1.93
C ARG A 261 -35.92 -18.45 2.74
N LEU A 262 -35.42 -17.48 3.51
CA LEU A 262 -34.30 -17.62 4.44
C LEU A 262 -34.83 -17.59 5.88
N ASP A 263 -34.10 -18.23 6.80
CA ASP A 263 -34.46 -18.26 8.22
C ASP A 263 -34.00 -16.96 8.89
N TRP A 264 -34.80 -16.41 9.79
CA TRP A 264 -34.39 -15.25 10.58
C TRP A 264 -33.63 -15.69 11.83
N HIS A 265 -32.45 -15.12 12.07
CA HIS A 265 -31.59 -15.51 13.20
C HIS A 265 -32.15 -15.07 14.58
N ALA A 266 -33.04 -14.05 14.61
CA ALA A 266 -33.76 -13.60 15.79
C ALA A 266 -32.90 -13.00 16.93
N SER A 267 -31.68 -12.52 16.62
CA SER A 267 -30.84 -11.78 17.58
C SER A 267 -31.43 -10.42 17.93
N SER A 268 -31.12 -9.92 19.14
CA SER A 268 -31.33 -8.51 19.49
C SER A 268 -30.35 -7.57 18.77
N ASP A 269 -29.28 -8.12 18.18
CA ASP A 269 -28.30 -7.36 17.42
C ASP A 269 -28.68 -7.33 15.92
N PRO A 270 -29.01 -6.15 15.37
CA PRO A 270 -29.41 -6.03 13.97
C PRO A 270 -28.34 -6.47 12.98
N TYR A 271 -27.07 -6.18 13.27
CA TYR A 271 -25.95 -6.48 12.35
C TYR A 271 -25.73 -7.99 12.23
N VAL A 272 -25.89 -8.71 13.35
CA VAL A 272 -25.76 -10.17 13.39
C VAL A 272 -26.88 -10.84 12.57
N ASN A 273 -28.12 -10.31 12.64
CA ASN A 273 -29.23 -10.80 11.82
C ASN A 273 -29.01 -10.55 10.32
N VAL A 274 -28.55 -9.35 9.94
CA VAL A 274 -28.22 -9.04 8.53
C VAL A 274 -27.11 -9.95 8.01
N TYR A 275 -26.04 -10.15 8.78
CA TYR A 275 -24.92 -11.00 8.33
C TYR A 275 -25.32 -12.48 8.18
N ASP A 276 -26.08 -13.08 9.11
CA ASP A 276 -26.58 -14.46 8.90
C ASP A 276 -27.50 -14.56 7.68
N LEU A 277 -28.30 -13.52 7.39
CA LEU A 277 -29.17 -13.51 6.22
C LEU A 277 -28.37 -13.55 4.91
N PHE A 278 -27.31 -12.74 4.78
CA PHE A 278 -26.45 -12.77 3.60
C PHE A 278 -25.58 -14.03 3.53
N LEU A 279 -25.07 -14.55 4.65
CA LEU A 279 -24.40 -15.85 4.69
C LEU A 279 -25.34 -16.99 4.28
N GLN A 280 -26.61 -16.98 4.72
CA GLN A 280 -27.62 -17.95 4.27
C GLN A 280 -27.96 -17.82 2.79
N ALA A 281 -27.91 -16.61 2.23
CA ALA A 281 -28.13 -16.38 0.82
C ALA A 281 -26.94 -16.90 -0.02
N SER A 282 -25.69 -16.63 0.40
CA SER A 282 -24.48 -17.10 -0.29
C SER A 282 -24.24 -18.61 -0.12
N ASP A 283 -24.66 -19.22 0.98
CA ASP A 283 -24.65 -20.69 1.18
C ASP A 283 -25.47 -21.45 0.10
N ARG A 284 -26.32 -20.75 -0.66
CA ARG A 284 -27.13 -21.30 -1.77
C ARG A 284 -26.61 -20.92 -3.17
N ILE A 285 -25.45 -20.28 -3.26
CA ILE A 285 -24.81 -19.79 -4.49
C ILE A 285 -23.46 -20.50 -4.67
N GLY A 286 -22.91 -20.53 -5.88
CA GLY A 286 -21.57 -21.05 -6.13
C GLY A 286 -20.49 -20.18 -5.48
N LYS A 287 -19.42 -20.83 -5.03
CA LYS A 287 -18.21 -20.20 -4.47
C LYS A 287 -17.16 -19.88 -5.57
N ARG A 288 -17.59 -19.68 -6.83
CA ARG A 288 -16.73 -19.27 -7.95
C ARG A 288 -16.63 -17.74 -7.98
N ALA A 289 -15.46 -17.19 -8.35
CA ALA A 289 -15.27 -15.74 -8.53
C ALA A 289 -16.23 -15.09 -9.55
N ASP A 290 -16.62 -15.84 -10.59
CA ASP A 290 -17.44 -15.38 -11.71
C ASP A 290 -18.94 -15.73 -11.58
N ASP A 291 -19.43 -16.10 -10.38
CA ASP A 291 -20.83 -16.52 -10.22
C ASP A 291 -21.82 -15.35 -10.43
N PRO A 292 -22.69 -15.40 -11.48
CA PRO A 292 -23.59 -14.29 -11.82
C PRO A 292 -24.73 -14.07 -10.82
N ALA A 293 -24.87 -14.92 -9.79
CA ALA A 293 -25.85 -14.74 -8.74
C ALA A 293 -25.42 -13.73 -7.66
N VAL A 294 -24.15 -13.32 -7.60
CA VAL A 294 -23.69 -12.19 -6.78
C VAL A 294 -23.09 -11.14 -7.69
N VAL A 295 -23.61 -9.91 -7.67
CA VAL A 295 -23.08 -8.83 -8.51
C VAL A 295 -22.67 -7.61 -7.71
N HIS A 296 -21.51 -7.08 -8.06
CA HIS A 296 -20.96 -5.86 -7.52
C HIS A 296 -21.19 -4.70 -8.49
N ILE A 297 -21.67 -3.58 -7.97
CA ILE A 297 -21.86 -2.34 -8.73
C ILE A 297 -20.71 -1.39 -8.34
N PRO A 298 -19.65 -1.25 -9.17
CA PRO A 298 -18.44 -0.46 -8.86
C PRO A 298 -18.72 1.05 -8.98
N GLN A 299 -19.62 1.55 -8.12
CA GLN A 299 -20.10 2.91 -8.05
C GLN A 299 -20.45 3.23 -6.60
N ILE A 300 -20.03 4.41 -6.13
CA ILE A 300 -20.36 4.87 -4.78
C ILE A 300 -21.86 5.21 -4.74
N LEU A 301 -22.64 4.36 -4.07
CA LEU A 301 -24.09 4.53 -3.94
C LEU A 301 -24.56 4.85 -2.51
N CYS A 302 -23.65 4.78 -1.53
CA CYS A 302 -23.91 5.06 -0.12
C CYS A 302 -22.81 5.92 0.49
N HIS A 303 -23.20 6.89 1.32
CA HIS A 303 -22.32 7.80 2.02
C HIS A 303 -22.56 7.68 3.53
N ASN A 304 -21.56 7.20 4.27
CA ASN A 304 -21.58 7.03 5.72
C ASN A 304 -21.26 8.36 6.44
N PRO A 305 -21.90 8.71 7.56
CA PRO A 305 -21.59 9.96 8.26
C PRO A 305 -20.28 9.85 9.05
N ALA A 306 -19.37 10.81 8.83
CA ALA A 306 -18.14 11.06 9.58
C ALA A 306 -18.20 12.34 10.44
N ASP A 307 -19.38 12.97 10.57
CA ASP A 307 -19.58 14.17 11.40
C ASP A 307 -19.17 13.97 12.88
N SER A 308 -19.05 12.73 13.37
CA SER A 308 -18.56 12.39 14.72
C SER A 308 -17.07 12.68 14.94
N TYR A 309 -16.25 12.73 13.89
CA TYR A 309 -14.82 13.06 13.98
C TYR A 309 -14.55 14.57 13.95
N LYS A 310 -15.59 15.40 13.81
CA LYS A 310 -15.45 16.86 13.88
C LYS A 310 -15.12 17.31 15.30
N PRO A 311 -14.10 18.16 15.50
CA PRO A 311 -13.87 18.76 16.80
C PRO A 311 -14.96 19.79 17.13
N SER A 312 -15.53 19.72 18.34
CA SER A 312 -16.65 20.56 18.80
C SER A 312 -16.36 22.07 18.88
N SER A 313 -15.08 22.47 18.72
CA SER A 313 -14.61 23.85 18.81
C SER A 313 -14.41 24.55 17.45
N TYR A 314 -14.59 23.85 16.33
CA TYR A 314 -14.38 24.44 15.00
C TYR A 314 -15.65 25.11 14.49
N SER A 315 -15.50 26.18 13.71
CA SER A 315 -16.59 26.66 12.88
C SER A 315 -16.95 25.59 11.85
N ASN A 316 -18.21 25.54 11.41
CA ASN A 316 -18.64 24.65 10.33
C ASN A 316 -18.04 25.03 8.96
N ASN A 317 -17.13 26.02 8.90
CA ASN A 317 -16.55 26.52 7.67
C ASN A 317 -15.61 25.48 7.06
N ASP A 318 -15.63 25.40 5.73
CA ASP A 318 -14.76 24.49 5.02
C ASP A 318 -13.27 24.92 5.10
N SER A 319 -12.38 23.96 5.36
CA SER A 319 -10.93 24.22 5.52
C SER A 319 -10.10 22.93 5.56
N TYR A 320 -8.85 23.03 5.12
CA TYR A 320 -7.85 21.94 5.20
C TYR A 320 -7.64 21.44 6.64
N GLU A 321 -7.63 22.32 7.65
CA GLU A 321 -7.49 21.93 9.06
C GLU A 321 -8.67 21.10 9.58
N LEU A 322 -9.90 21.37 9.09
CA LEU A 322 -11.08 20.56 9.40
C LEU A 322 -11.03 19.22 8.68
N TRP A 323 -10.78 19.24 7.36
CA TRP A 323 -10.64 18.04 6.53
C TRP A 323 -9.59 17.08 7.11
N SER A 324 -8.38 17.57 7.38
CA SER A 324 -7.27 16.78 7.90
C SER A 324 -7.62 16.10 9.22
N LYS A 325 -8.33 16.79 10.13
CA LYS A 325 -8.75 16.22 11.42
C LYS A 325 -9.85 15.15 11.28
N VAL A 326 -10.87 15.41 10.47
CA VAL A 326 -11.97 14.44 10.24
C VAL A 326 -11.43 13.20 9.55
N THR A 327 -10.61 13.38 8.50
CA THR A 327 -9.99 12.29 7.74
C THR A 327 -8.98 11.51 8.58
N SER A 328 -8.15 12.17 9.41
CA SER A 328 -7.24 11.46 10.32
C SER A 328 -7.99 10.63 11.36
N GLY A 329 -8.99 11.20 12.04
CA GLY A 329 -9.77 10.46 13.04
C GLY A 329 -10.50 9.25 12.47
N LEU A 330 -11.01 9.36 11.23
CA LEU A 330 -11.59 8.25 10.50
C LEU A 330 -10.53 7.19 10.12
N LYS A 331 -9.34 7.61 9.66
CA LYS A 331 -8.21 6.70 9.37
C LYS A 331 -7.69 5.99 10.61
N ASP A 332 -7.72 6.63 11.79
CA ASP A 332 -7.31 6.01 13.05
C ASP A 332 -8.31 4.93 13.53
N ASP A 333 -9.59 5.05 13.16
CA ASP A 333 -10.62 4.05 13.40
C ASP A 333 -10.57 2.90 12.38
N LEU A 334 -10.36 3.21 11.09
CA LEU A 334 -10.13 2.22 10.03
C LEU A 334 -8.85 1.41 10.29
N GLY A 335 -7.75 2.09 10.59
CA GLY A 335 -6.43 1.48 10.86
C GLY A 335 -6.37 0.64 12.14
N ALA A 336 -7.39 0.71 12.97
CA ALA A 336 -7.54 -0.12 14.16
C ALA A 336 -8.71 -1.13 14.04
N GLY A 337 -9.20 -1.37 12.81
CA GLY A 337 -10.26 -2.34 12.50
C GLY A 337 -11.63 -2.05 13.10
N ARG A 338 -11.87 -0.85 13.63
CA ARG A 338 -13.11 -0.53 14.38
C ARG A 338 -14.37 -0.49 13.50
N LEU A 339 -14.21 -0.32 12.19
CA LEU A 339 -15.31 -0.20 11.23
C LEU A 339 -15.53 -1.46 10.37
N THR A 340 -14.61 -2.43 10.43
CA THR A 340 -14.60 -3.68 9.63
C THR A 340 -15.51 -4.74 10.29
N TRP A 341 -16.82 -4.46 10.33
CA TRP A 341 -17.78 -5.34 11.01
C TRP A 341 -17.97 -6.68 10.27
N GLY A 342 -18.27 -7.72 11.04
CA GLY A 342 -18.17 -9.12 10.61
C GLY A 342 -16.84 -9.78 10.99
N ALA A 343 -15.75 -9.02 11.13
CA ALA A 343 -14.42 -9.55 11.47
C ALA A 343 -14.26 -10.02 12.93
N THR A 344 -15.18 -9.64 13.84
CA THR A 344 -14.98 -9.82 15.28
C THR A 344 -15.79 -10.94 15.91
N ALA A 345 -15.40 -11.37 17.12
CA ALA A 345 -16.05 -12.44 17.90
C ALA A 345 -17.57 -12.25 18.13
N ARG A 346 -18.10 -11.04 17.93
CA ARG A 346 -19.53 -10.72 17.87
C ARG A 346 -20.30 -11.53 16.81
N PHE A 347 -19.62 -11.97 15.75
CA PHE A 347 -20.22 -12.64 14.59
C PHE A 347 -19.84 -14.14 14.48
N ASP A 348 -19.04 -14.65 15.42
CA ASP A 348 -18.65 -16.07 15.55
C ASP A 348 -19.84 -17.03 15.38
N GLU A 349 -20.99 -16.74 16.00
CA GLU A 349 -22.16 -17.64 15.99
C GLU A 349 -22.75 -17.80 14.58
N VAL A 350 -22.92 -16.71 13.85
CA VAL A 350 -23.54 -16.74 12.51
C VAL A 350 -22.60 -17.35 11.47
N LYS A 351 -21.30 -17.14 11.62
CA LYS A 351 -20.27 -17.86 10.86
C LYS A 351 -20.33 -19.38 11.14
N ARG A 352 -20.35 -19.82 12.41
CA ARG A 352 -20.54 -21.25 12.77
C ARG A 352 -21.83 -21.83 12.21
N ARG A 353 -22.92 -21.06 12.18
CA ARG A 353 -24.20 -21.47 11.57
C ARG A 353 -24.04 -21.69 10.06
N SER A 354 -23.35 -20.81 9.34
CA SER A 354 -23.03 -20.99 7.92
C SER A 354 -22.15 -22.20 7.66
N PHE A 355 -21.03 -22.35 8.38
CA PHE A 355 -20.16 -23.54 8.26
C PHE A 355 -20.95 -24.83 8.49
N LYS A 356 -21.81 -24.87 9.52
CA LYS A 356 -22.70 -26.03 9.79
C LYS A 356 -23.69 -26.30 8.65
N ARG A 357 -24.25 -25.28 8.00
CA ARG A 357 -25.12 -25.44 6.81
C ARG A 357 -24.35 -26.01 5.61
N ARG A 358 -23.09 -25.62 5.44
CA ARG A 358 -22.15 -26.15 4.43
C ARG A 358 -21.53 -27.51 4.78
N GLY A 359 -21.77 -28.04 5.98
CA GLY A 359 -21.12 -29.27 6.47
C GLY A 359 -19.64 -29.10 6.85
N ILE A 360 -19.17 -27.86 6.92
CA ILE A 360 -17.79 -27.49 7.25
C ILE A 360 -17.63 -27.43 8.78
N LYS A 361 -16.48 -27.90 9.27
CA LYS A 361 -16.03 -27.72 10.65
C LYS A 361 -14.93 -26.66 10.69
N ALA A 362 -15.08 -25.65 11.54
CA ALA A 362 -14.08 -24.63 11.76
C ALA A 362 -14.21 -24.05 13.18
N ASP A 363 -13.09 -23.60 13.71
CA ASP A 363 -12.99 -22.74 14.89
C ASP A 363 -12.42 -21.38 14.48
N PHE A 364 -12.23 -20.48 15.46
CA PHE A 364 -11.58 -19.19 15.23
C PHE A 364 -10.46 -18.96 16.22
N ILE A 365 -9.37 -18.38 15.74
CA ILE A 365 -8.29 -17.85 16.56
C ILE A 365 -8.41 -16.32 16.63
N SER A 366 -7.75 -15.68 17.59
CA SER A 366 -7.69 -14.21 17.65
C SER A 366 -6.66 -13.71 16.65
N GLY A 367 -6.97 -12.62 15.96
CA GLY A 367 -6.03 -11.94 15.06
C GLY A 367 -5.16 -10.89 15.73
N GLN A 368 -4.44 -10.15 14.89
CA GLN A 368 -3.50 -9.09 15.29
C GLN A 368 -4.23 -7.89 15.89
N PHE A 369 -5.37 -7.50 15.32
CA PHE A 369 -6.11 -6.30 15.71
C PHE A 369 -7.23 -6.58 16.72
N PRO A 370 -7.65 -5.58 17.54
CA PRO A 370 -8.54 -5.80 18.67
C PRO A 370 -9.89 -6.46 18.33
N GLY A 371 -9.99 -7.75 18.66
CA GLY A 371 -11.20 -8.55 18.49
C GLY A 371 -11.32 -9.28 17.15
N GLU A 372 -10.35 -9.13 16.25
CA GLU A 372 -10.21 -9.81 14.96
C GLU A 372 -10.24 -11.35 15.09
N ARG A 373 -10.76 -12.04 14.07
CA ARG A 373 -10.97 -13.49 14.05
C ARG A 373 -10.55 -14.12 12.72
N HIS A 374 -9.43 -14.82 12.69
CA HIS A 374 -9.09 -15.72 11.59
C HIS A 374 -9.87 -17.03 11.73
N ILE A 375 -10.21 -17.66 10.59
CA ILE A 375 -10.93 -18.92 10.57
C ILE A 375 -9.93 -20.08 10.48
N ARG A 376 -10.02 -21.02 11.42
CA ARG A 376 -9.24 -22.27 11.38
C ARG A 376 -10.16 -23.43 11.02
N TYR A 377 -10.18 -23.78 9.74
CA TYR A 377 -10.90 -24.95 9.25
C TYR A 377 -10.28 -26.26 9.78
N ALA A 378 -11.11 -27.26 10.05
CA ALA A 378 -10.64 -28.57 10.48
C ALA A 378 -10.08 -29.37 9.30
N LEU A 379 -8.91 -29.98 9.50
CA LEU A 379 -8.27 -30.80 8.48
C LEU A 379 -9.04 -32.11 8.21
N PRO A 380 -8.99 -32.64 6.97
CA PRO A 380 -9.46 -33.99 6.66
C PRO A 380 -8.63 -35.08 7.36
N ALA A 381 -9.12 -36.32 7.34
CA ALA A 381 -8.44 -37.45 8.00
C ALA A 381 -7.13 -37.88 7.32
N SER A 382 -6.98 -37.58 6.03
CA SER A 382 -5.71 -37.63 5.29
C SER A 382 -5.44 -36.18 4.88
N HIS A 383 -4.32 -35.61 5.34
CA HIS A 383 -3.97 -34.21 5.16
C HIS A 383 -2.46 -34.02 4.95
N LYS A 384 -1.78 -35.05 4.44
CA LYS A 384 -0.32 -35.06 4.35
C LYS A 384 0.19 -33.92 3.47
N VAL A 385 1.16 -33.16 3.94
CA VAL A 385 1.80 -32.08 3.18
C VAL A 385 3.16 -32.55 2.66
N SER A 386 3.38 -32.44 1.35
CA SER A 386 4.73 -32.51 0.76
C SER A 386 5.32 -31.10 0.69
N VAL A 387 6.38 -30.85 1.46
CA VAL A 387 7.14 -29.61 1.49
C VAL A 387 8.18 -29.64 0.37
N LEU A 388 8.01 -28.80 -0.64
CA LEU A 388 8.79 -28.77 -1.87
C LEU A 388 9.71 -27.55 -1.85
N ILE A 389 11.02 -27.80 -1.69
CA ILE A 389 12.04 -26.74 -1.54
C ILE A 389 13.01 -26.81 -2.70
N LEU A 390 13.25 -25.66 -3.34
CA LEU A 390 14.28 -25.49 -4.35
C LEU A 390 15.48 -24.79 -3.73
N THR A 391 16.69 -25.27 -3.97
CA THR A 391 17.91 -24.68 -3.41
C THR A 391 19.10 -24.80 -4.35
N LYS A 392 20.14 -23.98 -4.13
CA LYS A 392 21.42 -24.06 -4.83
C LYS A 392 22.53 -23.34 -4.05
N ASP A 393 23.70 -23.96 -3.92
CA ASP A 393 24.97 -23.39 -3.41
C ASP A 393 24.91 -22.63 -2.05
N HIS A 394 23.85 -22.83 -1.27
CA HIS A 394 23.56 -22.09 -0.03
C HIS A 394 23.04 -22.99 1.11
N PRO A 395 23.79 -24.03 1.54
CA PRO A 395 23.34 -24.99 2.57
C PRO A 395 23.01 -24.33 3.92
N ASN A 396 23.67 -23.23 4.29
CA ASN A 396 23.37 -22.48 5.53
C ASN A 396 22.00 -21.77 5.50
N VAL A 397 21.48 -21.46 4.31
CA VAL A 397 20.15 -20.85 4.14
C VAL A 397 19.08 -21.94 4.34
N LEU A 398 19.22 -23.09 3.65
CA LEU A 398 18.37 -24.26 3.86
C LEU A 398 18.41 -24.76 5.32
N LYS A 399 19.61 -24.88 5.90
CA LYS A 399 19.96 -24.47 7.27
C LYS A 399 18.80 -24.05 8.16
N LYS A 400 18.63 -22.73 8.06
CA LYS A 400 17.75 -21.89 8.84
C LYS A 400 16.28 -22.20 8.56
N LEU A 401 15.92 -22.44 7.30
CA LEU A 401 14.57 -22.88 6.94
C LEU A 401 14.21 -24.17 7.67
N LEU A 402 14.94 -25.26 7.43
CA LEU A 402 14.59 -26.59 7.96
C LEU A 402 14.57 -26.60 9.49
N SER A 403 15.59 -26.01 10.15
CA SER A 403 15.58 -25.90 11.62
C SER A 403 14.39 -25.09 12.13
N SER A 404 14.09 -23.92 11.54
CA SER A 404 12.92 -23.13 11.97
C SER A 404 11.60 -23.87 11.72
N PHE A 405 11.50 -24.63 10.62
CA PHE A 405 10.33 -25.41 10.27
C PHE A 405 10.05 -26.50 11.31
N ILE A 406 11.05 -27.32 11.64
CA ILE A 406 10.91 -28.41 12.62
C ILE A 406 10.70 -27.88 14.05
N GLU A 407 11.39 -26.81 14.44
CA GLU A 407 11.27 -26.26 15.81
C GLU A 407 9.92 -25.56 16.08
N ARG A 408 9.30 -24.97 15.04
CA ARG A 408 8.19 -24.02 15.22
C ARG A 408 6.86 -24.50 14.64
N THR A 409 6.83 -25.33 13.59
CA THR A 409 5.56 -25.74 12.95
C THR A 409 4.81 -26.79 13.76
N ASP A 410 3.54 -26.52 14.06
CA ASP A 410 2.61 -27.46 14.71
C ASP A 410 1.72 -28.11 13.64
N TYR A 411 2.24 -29.15 12.97
CA TYR A 411 1.57 -29.90 11.91
C TYR A 411 2.07 -31.35 11.84
N ASP A 412 1.15 -32.31 11.69
CA ASP A 412 1.44 -33.74 11.56
C ASP A 412 1.38 -34.25 10.11
N ASP A 413 2.02 -35.39 9.84
CA ASP A 413 2.18 -36.03 8.52
C ASP A 413 2.82 -35.12 7.44
N LEU A 414 4.14 -34.99 7.54
CA LEU A 414 4.99 -34.21 6.63
C LEU A 414 5.94 -35.12 5.83
N GLU A 415 6.23 -34.72 4.59
CA GLU A 415 7.47 -35.15 3.91
C GLU A 415 8.15 -33.97 3.22
N PHE A 416 9.46 -34.06 3.03
CA PHE A 416 10.27 -33.00 2.43
C PHE A 416 10.89 -33.46 1.11
N ILE A 417 10.85 -32.62 0.08
CA ILE A 417 11.46 -32.89 -1.22
C ILE A 417 12.32 -31.68 -1.57
N ILE A 418 13.63 -31.88 -1.48
CA ILE A 418 14.64 -30.84 -1.71
C ILE A 418 15.22 -31.07 -3.09
N VAL A 419 15.00 -30.13 -4.01
CA VAL A 419 15.58 -30.17 -5.36
C VAL A 419 16.75 -29.19 -5.44
N ASP A 420 17.94 -29.74 -5.59
CA ASP A 420 19.19 -29.02 -5.79
C ASP A 420 19.42 -28.80 -7.29
N ASN A 421 19.41 -27.53 -7.72
CA ASN A 421 19.63 -27.14 -9.12
C ASN A 421 21.11 -27.13 -9.53
N GLY A 422 21.81 -28.23 -9.26
CA GLY A 422 23.20 -28.43 -9.67
C GLY A 422 24.22 -27.58 -8.91
N SER A 423 24.15 -27.61 -7.57
CA SER A 423 25.19 -27.08 -6.69
C SER A 423 26.54 -27.77 -6.89
N ASP A 424 27.63 -27.11 -6.50
CA ASP A 424 28.95 -27.71 -6.59
C ASP A 424 29.13 -28.92 -5.64
N PRO A 425 30.15 -29.79 -5.86
CA PRO A 425 30.32 -31.01 -5.08
C PRO A 425 30.54 -30.80 -3.56
N GLY A 426 31.05 -29.64 -3.15
CA GLY A 426 31.21 -29.27 -1.74
C GLY A 426 29.87 -28.98 -1.10
N HIS A 427 29.15 -27.98 -1.63
CA HIS A 427 27.82 -27.62 -1.14
C HIS A 427 26.83 -28.80 -1.22
N ARG A 428 26.90 -29.62 -2.27
CA ARG A 428 26.11 -30.87 -2.39
C ARG A 428 26.35 -31.84 -1.22
N SER A 429 27.60 -31.99 -0.79
CA SER A 429 27.93 -32.87 0.34
C SER A 429 27.36 -32.31 1.64
N GLU A 430 27.52 -30.99 1.86
CA GLU A 430 26.94 -30.27 2.99
C GLU A 430 25.40 -30.37 3.02
N TYR A 431 24.72 -30.24 1.87
CA TYR A 431 23.27 -30.44 1.78
C TYR A 431 22.85 -31.84 2.23
N THR A 432 23.54 -32.90 1.80
CA THR A 432 23.18 -34.27 2.22
C THR A 432 23.40 -34.51 3.71
N GLU A 433 24.53 -34.05 4.27
CA GLU A 433 24.81 -34.19 5.71
C GLU A 433 23.81 -33.39 6.56
N LEU A 434 23.46 -32.18 6.11
CA LEU A 434 22.47 -31.31 6.75
C LEU A 434 21.06 -31.90 6.75
N ILE A 435 20.61 -32.43 5.60
CA ILE A 435 19.27 -32.98 5.45
C ILE A 435 19.11 -34.19 6.37
N ASP A 436 20.11 -35.08 6.42
CA ASP A 436 20.14 -36.20 7.37
C ASP A 436 20.17 -35.73 8.84
N GLU A 437 20.92 -34.66 9.16
CA GLU A 437 21.02 -34.06 10.51
C GLU A 437 19.67 -33.52 11.01
N VAL A 438 18.96 -32.75 10.18
CA VAL A 438 17.76 -31.99 10.59
C VAL A 438 16.46 -32.75 10.34
N LEU A 439 16.39 -33.55 9.27
CA LEU A 439 15.18 -34.26 8.85
C LEU A 439 15.24 -35.78 9.07
N GLY A 440 16.23 -36.30 9.82
CA GLY A 440 16.45 -37.75 10.00
C GLY A 440 15.27 -38.55 10.59
N GLU A 441 14.31 -37.89 11.26
CA GLU A 441 13.06 -38.52 11.73
C GLU A 441 11.87 -38.38 10.76
N TYR A 442 11.99 -37.49 9.76
CA TYR A 442 10.98 -37.22 8.74
C TYR A 442 11.28 -37.96 7.45
N ARG A 443 10.23 -38.31 6.68
CA ARG A 443 10.43 -38.76 5.30
C ARG A 443 10.94 -37.60 4.46
N HIS A 444 12.08 -37.78 3.81
CA HIS A 444 12.66 -36.79 2.92
C HIS A 444 13.26 -37.43 1.66
N GLU A 445 13.31 -36.67 0.56
CA GLU A 445 14.01 -37.02 -0.68
C GLU A 445 14.84 -35.82 -1.14
N TYR A 446 16.11 -36.07 -1.48
CA TYR A 446 17.02 -35.07 -2.05
C TYR A 446 17.28 -35.42 -3.52
N ILE A 447 16.95 -34.49 -4.42
CA ILE A 447 17.01 -34.66 -5.87
C ILE A 447 18.05 -33.68 -6.43
N TYR A 448 19.14 -34.21 -6.98
CA TYR A 448 20.18 -33.42 -7.66
C TYR A 448 19.89 -33.33 -9.16
N GLU A 449 19.46 -32.16 -9.63
CA GLU A 449 18.95 -31.93 -11.00
C GLU A 449 19.74 -30.77 -11.66
N PRO A 450 20.97 -31.01 -12.15
CA PRO A 450 21.82 -29.95 -12.72
C PRO A 450 21.32 -29.50 -14.11
N GLN A 451 20.78 -28.30 -14.18
CA GLN A 451 20.27 -27.69 -15.42
C GLN A 451 20.34 -26.16 -15.40
N ASP A 452 20.05 -25.53 -16.55
CA ASP A 452 19.74 -24.09 -16.59
C ASP A 452 18.52 -23.79 -15.71
N PHE A 453 18.57 -22.69 -14.95
CA PHE A 453 17.52 -22.38 -13.98
C PHE A 453 16.15 -22.17 -14.65
N ASN A 454 15.18 -22.98 -14.22
CA ASN A 454 13.77 -22.85 -14.57
C ASN A 454 12.95 -23.24 -13.34
N PHE A 455 12.42 -22.23 -12.63
CA PHE A 455 11.67 -22.41 -11.39
C PHE A 455 10.45 -23.33 -11.59
N SER A 456 9.61 -23.04 -12.58
CA SER A 456 8.43 -23.85 -12.91
C SER A 456 8.77 -25.34 -13.10
N LYS A 457 9.82 -25.63 -13.88
CA LYS A 457 10.25 -27.01 -14.16
C LYS A 457 10.80 -27.71 -12.92
N LEU A 458 11.56 -27.01 -12.08
CA LEU A 458 12.06 -27.54 -10.81
C LEU A 458 10.92 -27.81 -9.82
N CYS A 459 9.93 -26.91 -9.73
CA CYS A 459 8.70 -27.11 -8.96
C CYS A 459 7.89 -28.31 -9.47
N ASN A 460 7.69 -28.44 -10.78
CA ASN A 460 7.03 -29.61 -11.40
C ASN A 460 7.80 -30.91 -11.09
N ARG A 461 9.15 -30.87 -11.09
CA ARG A 461 9.99 -32.02 -10.73
C ARG A 461 9.83 -32.40 -9.26
N ALA A 462 9.80 -31.43 -8.34
CA ALA A 462 9.54 -31.68 -6.92
C ALA A 462 8.15 -32.30 -6.71
N ALA A 463 7.12 -31.71 -7.32
CA ALA A 463 5.75 -32.22 -7.28
C ALA A 463 5.62 -33.65 -7.83
N SER A 464 6.37 -34.01 -8.87
CA SER A 464 6.36 -35.37 -9.43
C SER A 464 6.91 -36.47 -8.51
N ALA A 465 7.66 -36.10 -7.46
CA ALA A 465 8.15 -37.01 -6.43
C ALA A 465 7.26 -37.01 -5.16
N ALA A 466 6.29 -36.09 -5.08
CA ALA A 466 5.40 -35.92 -3.94
C ALA A 466 4.40 -37.07 -3.78
N SER A 467 4.02 -37.32 -2.53
CA SER A 467 2.97 -38.28 -2.15
C SER A 467 1.98 -37.74 -1.12
N GLY A 468 2.01 -36.43 -0.86
CA GLY A 468 1.06 -35.72 -0.01
C GLY A 468 -0.28 -35.45 -0.68
N ASP A 469 -1.30 -35.23 0.14
CA ASP A 469 -2.62 -34.75 -0.26
C ASP A 469 -2.59 -33.27 -0.72
N SER A 470 -1.58 -32.53 -0.25
CA SER A 470 -1.27 -31.17 -0.67
C SER A 470 0.24 -30.95 -0.86
N LEU A 471 0.57 -29.97 -1.72
CA LEU A 471 1.90 -29.55 -2.09
C LEU A 471 2.14 -28.14 -1.55
N LEU A 472 3.21 -27.96 -0.77
CA LEU A 472 3.69 -26.68 -0.28
C LEU A 472 4.95 -26.31 -1.04
N PHE A 473 4.87 -25.35 -1.95
CA PHE A 473 6.04 -24.73 -2.58
C PHE A 473 6.61 -23.68 -1.65
N MET A 474 7.91 -23.75 -1.37
CA MET A 474 8.58 -22.90 -0.40
C MET A 474 10.01 -22.57 -0.87
N ASN A 475 10.37 -21.27 -0.84
CA ASN A 475 11.76 -20.85 -1.07
C ASN A 475 12.66 -21.31 0.08
N ASP A 476 13.94 -21.55 -0.20
CA ASP A 476 14.92 -21.97 0.82
C ASP A 476 15.28 -20.87 1.84
N ASP A 477 14.97 -19.60 1.54
CA ASP A 477 15.22 -18.43 2.38
C ASP A 477 14.00 -17.94 3.21
N ILE A 478 13.01 -18.80 3.40
CA ILE A 478 11.90 -18.59 4.36
C ILE A 478 12.34 -18.94 5.80
N GLU A 479 11.85 -18.18 6.78
CA GLU A 479 11.94 -18.50 8.20
C GLU A 479 10.56 -18.58 8.84
N ILE A 480 10.28 -19.69 9.53
CA ILE A 480 9.02 -19.88 10.25
C ILE A 480 9.04 -19.11 11.57
N VAL A 481 8.01 -18.32 11.87
CA VAL A 481 7.90 -17.55 13.13
C VAL A 481 6.61 -17.80 13.91
N GLN A 482 5.52 -18.16 13.23
CA GLN A 482 4.26 -18.59 13.82
C GLN A 482 4.18 -20.12 13.89
N LYS A 483 3.40 -20.68 14.84
CA LYS A 483 3.31 -22.14 15.01
C LYS A 483 2.22 -22.83 14.19
N ASP A 484 1.03 -22.27 14.19
CA ASP A 484 -0.19 -22.84 13.57
C ASP A 484 -0.39 -22.43 12.10
N TRP A 485 0.59 -21.74 11.51
CA TRP A 485 0.57 -21.20 10.15
C TRP A 485 0.16 -22.23 9.08
N LEU A 486 0.78 -23.42 9.09
CA LEU A 486 0.52 -24.46 8.10
C LEU A 486 -0.86 -25.10 8.29
N GLY A 487 -1.30 -25.25 9.55
CA GLY A 487 -2.65 -25.73 9.87
C GLY A 487 -3.74 -24.77 9.39
N LEU A 488 -3.50 -23.46 9.48
CA LEU A 488 -4.39 -22.43 8.92
C LEU A 488 -4.45 -22.54 7.39
N MET A 489 -3.29 -22.49 6.71
CA MET A 489 -3.22 -22.57 5.25
C MET A 489 -3.84 -23.87 4.70
N ALA A 490 -3.54 -25.02 5.30
CA ALA A 490 -4.05 -26.31 4.88
C ALA A 490 -5.58 -26.40 5.03
N GLY A 491 -6.13 -25.83 6.11
CA GLY A 491 -7.57 -25.70 6.31
C GLY A 491 -8.28 -25.03 5.14
N TYR A 492 -7.70 -23.96 4.57
CA TYR A 492 -8.21 -23.30 3.37
C TYR A 492 -7.94 -24.12 2.09
N ALA A 493 -6.76 -24.70 1.92
CA ALA A 493 -6.39 -25.45 0.71
C ALA A 493 -7.28 -26.69 0.44
N PHE A 494 -7.85 -27.28 1.50
CA PHE A 494 -8.83 -28.38 1.40
C PHE A 494 -10.28 -27.94 1.13
N LEU A 495 -10.59 -26.63 1.11
CA LEU A 495 -11.91 -26.17 0.68
C LEU A 495 -12.12 -26.45 -0.83
N PRO A 496 -13.28 -26.95 -1.28
CA PRO A 496 -13.44 -27.40 -2.67
C PRO A 496 -13.23 -26.33 -3.74
N HIS A 497 -13.51 -25.06 -3.42
CA HIS A 497 -13.43 -23.92 -4.35
C HIS A 497 -12.11 -23.15 -4.28
N VAL A 498 -11.27 -23.37 -3.27
CA VAL A 498 -9.98 -22.67 -3.13
C VAL A 498 -8.93 -23.29 -4.04
N GLY A 499 -8.16 -22.48 -4.74
CA GLY A 499 -7.02 -22.87 -5.57
C GLY A 499 -5.73 -22.88 -4.77
N ALA A 500 -4.89 -21.87 -4.98
CA ALA A 500 -3.67 -21.65 -4.23
C ALA A 500 -3.94 -20.86 -2.93
N VAL A 501 -3.18 -21.17 -1.88
CA VAL A 501 -3.18 -20.44 -0.60
C VAL A 501 -1.79 -19.87 -0.33
N GLY A 502 -1.69 -18.56 -0.15
CA GLY A 502 -0.43 -17.85 0.17
C GLY A 502 -0.32 -17.50 1.65
N ALA A 503 0.90 -17.55 2.19
CA ALA A 503 1.19 -17.00 3.52
C ALA A 503 1.36 -15.46 3.47
N LYS A 504 1.22 -14.78 4.61
CA LYS A 504 1.71 -13.41 4.79
C LYS A 504 3.22 -13.43 5.03
N LEU A 505 3.95 -12.67 4.23
CA LEU A 505 5.40 -12.57 4.33
C LEU A 505 5.79 -11.14 4.74
N LEU A 506 6.58 -11.03 5.80
CA LEU A 506 7.30 -9.80 6.15
C LEU A 506 8.77 -9.92 5.75
N TYR A 507 9.40 -8.79 5.47
CA TYR A 507 10.86 -8.72 5.35
C TYR A 507 11.51 -9.12 6.68
N ALA A 508 12.50 -9.98 6.61
CA ALA A 508 13.25 -10.48 7.75
C ALA A 508 13.69 -9.39 8.75
N ASP A 509 13.61 -9.72 10.04
CA ASP A 509 13.99 -8.84 11.17
C ASP A 509 13.34 -7.44 11.14
N SER A 510 12.16 -7.32 10.53
CA SER A 510 11.40 -6.07 10.41
C SER A 510 9.89 -6.27 10.57
N ASP A 511 9.17 -5.16 10.67
CA ASP A 511 7.71 -5.09 10.59
C ASP A 511 7.20 -4.76 9.17
N LEU A 512 8.07 -4.75 8.14
CA LEU A 512 7.70 -4.31 6.80
C LEU A 512 7.09 -5.45 5.98
N ILE A 513 5.93 -5.20 5.38
CA ILE A 513 5.22 -6.13 4.52
C ILE A 513 6.01 -6.39 3.23
N GLN A 514 6.17 -7.67 2.88
CA GLN A 514 6.63 -8.11 1.57
C GLN A 514 5.48 -8.68 0.72
N HIS A 515 4.62 -9.51 1.32
CA HIS A 515 3.53 -10.17 0.60
C HIS A 515 2.25 -10.28 1.42
N VAL A 516 1.17 -9.71 0.86
CA VAL A 516 -0.24 -9.85 1.29
C VAL A 516 -1.15 -10.07 0.06
N GLY A 517 -0.66 -10.87 -0.89
CA GLY A 517 -1.29 -11.13 -2.19
C GLY A 517 -0.68 -10.33 -3.36
N VAL A 518 -0.94 -10.80 -4.58
CA VAL A 518 -0.61 -10.13 -5.85
C VAL A 518 -1.89 -9.65 -6.52
N THR A 519 -1.87 -8.39 -6.99
CA THR A 519 -2.94 -7.78 -7.80
C THR A 519 -2.45 -7.53 -9.22
N SER A 520 -3.27 -7.83 -10.23
CA SER A 520 -2.99 -7.43 -11.62
C SER A 520 -3.48 -6.00 -11.90
N MET A 521 -2.55 -5.06 -12.04
CA MET A 521 -2.84 -3.65 -12.29
C MET A 521 -2.39 -3.21 -13.69
N GLU A 522 -2.57 -1.93 -14.05
CA GLU A 522 -2.12 -1.36 -15.33
C GLU A 522 -0.61 -1.58 -15.58
N ILE A 523 0.20 -1.50 -14.52
CA ILE A 523 1.65 -1.72 -14.56
C ILE A 523 2.06 -3.20 -14.68
N GLY A 524 1.10 -4.12 -14.50
CA GLY A 524 1.34 -5.55 -14.38
C GLY A 524 0.95 -6.12 -13.02
N PRO A 525 1.25 -7.41 -12.77
CA PRO A 525 1.09 -8.02 -11.46
C PRO A 525 2.09 -7.41 -10.47
N SER A 526 1.63 -7.07 -9.26
CA SER A 526 2.47 -6.46 -8.23
C SER A 526 1.97 -6.78 -6.81
N HIS A 527 2.90 -6.82 -5.86
CA HIS A 527 2.65 -7.01 -4.45
C HIS A 527 2.06 -5.71 -3.86
N LYS A 528 0.82 -5.76 -3.38
CA LYS A 528 0.21 -4.61 -2.69
C LYS A 528 0.79 -4.46 -1.30
N LEU A 529 0.83 -3.23 -0.80
CA LEU A 529 1.38 -2.85 0.51
C LEU A 529 2.85 -3.26 0.77
N VAL A 530 3.61 -3.66 -0.27
CA VAL A 530 5.06 -3.88 -0.14
C VAL A 530 5.74 -2.64 0.47
N ILE A 531 6.67 -2.87 1.38
CA ILE A 531 7.38 -1.90 2.26
C ILE A 531 6.51 -1.05 3.21
N TYR A 532 5.20 -1.31 3.33
CA TYR A 532 4.40 -0.69 4.40
C TYR A 532 4.66 -1.40 5.75
N PRO A 533 4.68 -0.66 6.88
CA PRO A 533 4.77 -1.27 8.20
C PRO A 533 3.47 -2.01 8.51
N ASP A 534 3.56 -3.18 9.12
CA ASP A 534 2.42 -4.01 9.50
C ASP A 534 1.82 -3.60 10.86
N ASP A 535 1.82 -2.30 11.17
CA ASP A 535 1.44 -1.76 12.48
C ASP A 535 -0.06 -1.40 12.61
N ARG A 536 -0.81 -1.49 11.49
CA ARG A 536 -2.21 -1.08 11.37
C ARG A 536 -2.95 -1.89 10.30
N GLU A 537 -4.27 -1.84 10.35
CA GLU A 537 -5.13 -2.37 9.28
C GLU A 537 -5.09 -1.42 8.06
N TYR A 538 -4.77 -1.94 6.89
CA TYR A 538 -4.89 -1.21 5.63
C TYR A 538 -6.13 -1.63 4.87
N TYR A 539 -6.92 -0.65 4.44
CA TYR A 539 -7.99 -0.80 3.46
C TYR A 539 -8.96 -1.97 3.72
N TYR A 540 -9.57 -1.99 4.91
CA TYR A 540 -10.53 -3.03 5.34
C TYR A 540 -9.91 -4.44 5.37
N GLY A 541 -8.79 -4.58 6.06
CA GLY A 541 -8.15 -5.87 6.34
C GLY A 541 -7.22 -6.41 5.26
N LYS A 542 -6.77 -5.61 4.27
CA LYS A 542 -5.95 -6.10 3.15
C LYS A 542 -4.62 -6.75 3.57
N ASN A 543 -4.07 -6.39 4.72
CA ASN A 543 -2.89 -7.02 5.32
C ASN A 543 -3.19 -7.96 6.51
N SER A 544 -4.43 -8.08 6.97
CA SER A 544 -4.75 -8.76 8.24
C SER A 544 -5.78 -9.88 8.08
N LEU A 545 -6.88 -9.65 7.38
CA LEU A 545 -7.93 -10.64 7.18
C LEU A 545 -7.60 -11.61 6.04
N GLU A 546 -8.17 -12.81 6.07
CA GLU A 546 -8.11 -13.73 4.94
C GLU A 546 -8.96 -13.21 3.78
N LEU A 547 -8.36 -13.12 2.60
CA LEU A 547 -8.97 -12.49 1.44
C LEU A 547 -8.71 -13.30 0.18
N ASP A 548 -9.70 -13.28 -0.70
CA ASP A 548 -9.53 -13.76 -2.07
C ASP A 548 -8.66 -12.76 -2.86
N GLN A 549 -7.77 -13.30 -3.69
CA GLN A 549 -6.81 -12.54 -4.50
C GLN A 549 -6.67 -13.20 -5.88
N LEU A 550 -6.22 -12.44 -6.88
CA LEU A 550 -5.95 -13.02 -8.18
C LEU A 550 -4.69 -13.89 -8.16
N GLY A 551 -3.67 -13.50 -7.40
CA GLY A 551 -2.46 -14.29 -7.20
C GLY A 551 -1.88 -14.25 -5.80
N VAL A 552 -1.08 -15.26 -5.48
CA VAL A 552 -0.23 -15.39 -4.29
C VAL A 552 1.16 -15.86 -4.73
N THR A 553 2.20 -15.59 -3.94
CA THR A 553 3.57 -15.92 -4.37
C THR A 553 3.99 -17.35 -4.06
N ALA A 554 4.76 -17.99 -4.97
CA ALA A 554 5.35 -19.31 -4.74
C ALA A 554 6.49 -19.34 -3.71
N ALA A 555 6.88 -18.20 -3.12
CA ALA A 555 7.78 -18.20 -1.97
C ALA A 555 7.21 -18.96 -0.76
N CYS A 556 5.88 -18.98 -0.61
CA CYS A 556 5.15 -19.89 0.27
C CYS A 556 3.71 -20.10 -0.23
N LEU A 557 3.51 -21.10 -1.10
CA LEU A 557 2.23 -21.42 -1.74
C LEU A 557 1.81 -22.86 -1.45
N LEU A 558 0.64 -23.03 -0.84
CA LEU A 558 0.03 -24.34 -0.57
C LEU A 558 -1.14 -24.60 -1.53
N ILE A 559 -1.21 -25.81 -2.09
CA ILE A 559 -2.33 -26.25 -2.94
C ILE A 559 -2.60 -27.75 -2.77
N GLN A 560 -3.85 -28.18 -2.92
CA GLN A 560 -4.19 -29.61 -2.94
C GLN A 560 -3.62 -30.28 -4.20
N THR A 561 -2.96 -31.44 -4.06
CA THR A 561 -2.25 -32.14 -5.15
C THR A 561 -3.16 -32.40 -6.36
N SER A 562 -4.42 -32.81 -6.13
CA SER A 562 -5.41 -33.02 -7.19
C SER A 562 -5.78 -31.76 -7.99
N LYS A 563 -5.68 -30.56 -7.39
CA LYS A 563 -5.91 -29.28 -8.07
C LYS A 563 -4.66 -28.85 -8.86
N PHE A 564 -3.47 -29.09 -8.32
CA PHE A 564 -2.21 -28.91 -9.04
C PHE A 564 -2.16 -29.78 -10.31
N ASP A 565 -2.40 -31.09 -10.17
CA ASP A 565 -2.46 -32.05 -11.28
C ASP A 565 -3.54 -31.70 -12.31
N GLY A 566 -4.74 -31.35 -11.82
CA GLY A 566 -5.89 -30.95 -12.65
C GLY A 566 -5.67 -29.65 -13.42
N SER A 567 -4.73 -28.81 -12.99
CA SER A 567 -4.30 -27.62 -13.72
C SER A 567 -3.13 -27.87 -14.69
N HIS A 568 -2.42 -29.01 -14.55
CA HIS A 568 -1.16 -29.36 -15.21
C HIS A 568 0.11 -28.65 -14.69
N GLY A 569 0.17 -28.34 -13.39
CA GLY A 569 1.36 -27.78 -12.73
C GLY A 569 1.72 -26.36 -13.17
N PHE A 570 2.98 -25.94 -12.99
CA PHE A 570 3.46 -24.62 -13.43
C PHE A 570 3.82 -24.64 -14.93
N ASP A 571 3.54 -23.55 -15.66
CA ASP A 571 3.98 -23.40 -17.05
C ASP A 571 5.51 -23.19 -17.10
N GLU A 572 6.22 -24.18 -17.67
CA GLU A 572 7.69 -24.18 -17.82
C GLU A 572 8.21 -23.11 -18.78
N SER A 573 7.33 -22.41 -19.50
CA SER A 573 7.69 -21.21 -20.25
C SER A 573 7.86 -19.96 -19.37
N PHE A 574 7.63 -20.02 -18.06
CA PHE A 574 7.90 -18.94 -17.10
C PHE A 574 9.07 -19.30 -16.16
N PRO A 575 10.32 -19.36 -16.67
CA PRO A 575 11.45 -19.89 -15.91
C PRO A 575 11.85 -19.06 -14.68
N VAL A 576 11.54 -17.75 -14.64
CA VAL A 576 12.12 -16.82 -13.64
C VAL A 576 11.09 -15.96 -12.92
N ALA A 577 10.08 -15.44 -13.62
CA ALA A 577 9.10 -14.51 -13.08
C ALA A 577 7.67 -14.87 -13.54
N TYR A 578 6.67 -14.39 -12.79
CA TYR A 578 5.24 -14.57 -13.08
C TYR A 578 4.75 -16.02 -13.21
N ASN A 579 5.55 -17.03 -12.85
CA ASN A 579 5.15 -18.44 -12.84
C ASN A 579 4.01 -18.71 -11.85
N ASP A 580 4.13 -18.18 -10.64
CA ASP A 580 3.10 -18.18 -9.59
C ASP A 580 1.85 -17.38 -9.99
N VAL A 581 2.04 -16.22 -10.63
CA VAL A 581 0.93 -15.41 -11.14
C VAL A 581 0.17 -16.10 -12.28
N GLU A 582 0.87 -16.69 -13.27
CA GLU A 582 0.26 -17.46 -14.36
C GLU A 582 -0.54 -18.63 -13.79
N PHE A 583 0.07 -19.39 -12.88
CA PHE A 583 -0.54 -20.52 -12.21
C PHE A 583 -1.84 -20.10 -11.49
N CYS A 584 -1.78 -19.02 -10.70
CA CYS A 584 -2.94 -18.48 -10.01
C CYS A 584 -4.04 -17.99 -10.98
N MET A 585 -3.68 -17.27 -12.05
CA MET A 585 -4.61 -16.83 -13.10
C MET A 585 -5.29 -18.03 -13.81
N ARG A 586 -4.57 -19.12 -14.02
CA ARG A 586 -5.11 -20.37 -14.59
C ARG A 586 -6.05 -21.09 -13.62
N LEU A 587 -5.75 -21.11 -12.33
CA LEU A 587 -6.67 -21.61 -11.30
C LEU A 587 -7.96 -20.78 -11.29
N THR A 588 -7.89 -19.45 -11.32
CA THR A 588 -9.06 -18.57 -11.42
C THR A 588 -9.91 -18.87 -12.66
N LYS A 589 -9.29 -19.07 -13.83
CA LYS A 589 -9.99 -19.47 -15.07
C LYS A 589 -10.67 -20.84 -14.99
N SER A 590 -10.20 -21.74 -14.13
CA SER A 590 -10.88 -23.02 -13.86
C SER A 590 -12.13 -22.89 -12.97
N GLY A 591 -12.35 -21.71 -12.38
CA GLY A 591 -13.44 -21.43 -11.43
C GLY A 591 -13.04 -21.63 -9.97
N LEU A 592 -11.75 -21.78 -9.68
CA LEU A 592 -11.21 -21.75 -8.32
C LEU A 592 -10.92 -20.31 -7.87
N VAL A 593 -10.69 -20.14 -6.57
CA VAL A 593 -10.38 -18.84 -5.94
C VAL A 593 -9.05 -18.95 -5.19
N ASN A 594 -8.09 -18.07 -5.47
CA ASN A 594 -6.81 -18.07 -4.73
C ASN A 594 -6.96 -17.20 -3.49
N LEU A 595 -6.34 -17.60 -2.38
CA LEU A 595 -6.57 -17.01 -1.07
C LEU A 595 -5.27 -16.58 -0.40
N GLN A 596 -5.23 -15.33 0.03
CA GLN A 596 -4.19 -14.83 0.92
C GLN A 596 -4.57 -15.15 2.37
N CYS A 597 -3.80 -16.03 3.01
CA CYS A 597 -3.96 -16.41 4.41
C CYS A 597 -3.18 -15.45 5.32
N ASN A 598 -3.71 -14.25 5.57
CA ASN A 598 -2.99 -13.25 6.35
C ASN A 598 -2.78 -13.62 7.83
N GLY A 599 -3.60 -14.51 8.39
CA GLY A 599 -3.37 -15.12 9.70
C GLY A 599 -2.22 -16.15 9.75
N ALA A 600 -1.51 -16.42 8.64
CA ALA A 600 -0.32 -17.27 8.59
C ALA A 600 0.92 -16.43 8.25
N LEU A 601 1.67 -16.02 9.27
CA LEU A 601 2.80 -15.09 9.18
C LEU A 601 4.17 -15.79 9.19
N LEU A 602 4.99 -15.52 8.18
CA LEU A 602 6.38 -15.98 8.02
C LEU A 602 7.33 -14.81 7.70
N TYR A 603 8.65 -15.01 7.88
CA TYR A 603 9.67 -14.11 7.33
C TYR A 603 10.24 -14.66 6.02
N HIS A 604 10.61 -13.75 5.12
CA HIS A 604 11.32 -14.06 3.87
C HIS A 604 12.60 -13.22 3.82
N HIS A 605 13.76 -13.89 3.73
CA HIS A 605 15.09 -13.27 3.73
C HIS A 605 15.53 -12.82 2.33
N GLU A 606 14.57 -12.32 1.54
CA GLU A 606 14.68 -12.05 0.11
C GLU A 606 15.98 -11.31 -0.27
N SER A 607 16.68 -11.85 -1.28
CA SER A 607 17.99 -11.46 -1.84
C SER A 607 19.18 -12.33 -1.44
N MET A 608 19.04 -13.31 -0.54
CA MET A 608 20.17 -14.20 -0.18
C MET A 608 20.63 -15.12 -1.31
N THR A 609 19.73 -15.64 -2.17
CA THR A 609 20.05 -16.70 -3.15
C THR A 609 19.94 -16.29 -4.63
N ARG A 610 19.16 -15.24 -4.98
CA ARG A 610 18.96 -14.80 -6.38
C ARG A 610 19.71 -13.54 -6.80
N GLY A 611 20.01 -12.63 -5.87
CA GLY A 611 20.38 -11.24 -6.19
C GLY A 611 19.27 -10.49 -6.96
N GLN A 612 19.39 -9.17 -7.11
CA GLN A 612 18.31 -8.39 -7.70
C GLN A 612 18.25 -8.46 -9.24
N ASP A 613 17.02 -8.45 -9.78
CA ASP A 613 16.73 -8.45 -11.22
C ASP A 613 16.78 -7.04 -11.84
N GLU A 614 16.62 -5.95 -11.07
CA GLU A 614 16.59 -4.55 -11.56
C GLU A 614 17.98 -3.98 -11.96
N GLY A 615 19.07 -4.75 -11.81
CA GLY A 615 20.45 -4.28 -12.00
C GLY A 615 21.15 -4.72 -13.29
N ASP A 616 20.44 -5.34 -14.23
CA ASP A 616 20.96 -5.95 -15.45
C ASP A 616 19.90 -5.87 -16.56
N ASP A 617 20.21 -5.16 -17.65
CA ASP A 617 19.27 -4.93 -18.76
C ASP A 617 18.69 -6.22 -19.34
N SER A 618 19.47 -7.32 -19.34
CA SER A 618 19.02 -8.61 -19.85
C SER A 618 17.98 -9.29 -18.94
N LYS A 619 18.07 -9.05 -17.62
CA LYS A 619 17.08 -9.51 -16.65
C LYS A 619 15.79 -8.70 -16.76
N TRP A 620 15.90 -7.38 -16.96
CA TRP A 620 14.72 -6.52 -17.18
C TRP A 620 14.01 -6.85 -18.49
N GLU A 621 14.74 -7.05 -19.60
CA GLU A 621 14.17 -7.49 -20.87
C GLU A 621 13.48 -8.86 -20.74
N ARG A 622 14.08 -9.81 -20.00
CA ARG A 622 13.43 -11.10 -19.68
C ARG A 622 12.12 -10.92 -18.92
N LEU A 623 12.12 -10.10 -17.86
CA LEU A 623 10.93 -9.81 -17.05
C LEU A 623 9.80 -9.23 -17.92
N LEU A 624 10.12 -8.27 -18.78
CA LEU A 624 9.15 -7.68 -19.71
C LEU A 624 8.62 -8.68 -20.73
N ASN A 625 9.48 -9.55 -21.28
CA ASN A 625 9.06 -10.63 -22.19
C ASN A 625 8.14 -11.66 -21.50
N GLU A 626 8.43 -12.04 -20.26
CA GLU A 626 7.56 -12.94 -19.48
C GLU A 626 6.23 -12.24 -19.13
N LYS A 627 6.22 -10.95 -18.78
CA LYS A 627 4.96 -10.19 -18.59
C LYS A 627 4.13 -10.08 -19.88
N SER A 628 4.76 -9.81 -21.01
CA SER A 628 4.08 -9.79 -22.32
C SER A 628 3.57 -11.18 -22.72
N ARG A 629 4.22 -12.27 -22.28
CA ARG A 629 3.70 -13.65 -22.44
C ARG A 629 2.48 -13.90 -21.54
N LEU A 630 2.54 -13.50 -20.26
CA LEU A 630 1.43 -13.62 -19.31
C LEU A 630 0.14 -13.04 -19.88
N TYR A 631 0.14 -11.77 -20.28
CA TYR A 631 -1.06 -11.12 -20.83
C TYR A 631 -1.41 -11.52 -22.27
N LYS A 632 -0.53 -12.25 -22.97
CA LYS A 632 -0.90 -12.92 -24.24
C LYS A 632 -1.69 -14.21 -24.00
N ILE A 633 -1.46 -14.89 -22.87
CA ILE A 633 -2.18 -16.12 -22.46
C ILE A 633 -3.45 -15.75 -21.66
N HIS A 634 -3.38 -14.66 -20.89
CA HIS A 634 -4.44 -14.16 -20.00
C HIS A 634 -4.78 -12.67 -20.26
N PRO A 635 -5.20 -12.29 -21.49
CA PRO A 635 -5.54 -10.89 -21.81
C PRO A 635 -6.71 -10.35 -20.98
N GLU A 636 -7.58 -11.21 -20.45
CA GLU A 636 -8.71 -10.82 -19.61
C GLU A 636 -8.30 -10.24 -18.24
N PHE A 637 -7.08 -10.50 -17.77
CA PHE A 637 -6.56 -9.94 -16.51
C PHE A 637 -5.66 -8.72 -16.73
N LEU A 638 -5.48 -8.25 -17.96
CA LEU A 638 -4.73 -7.02 -18.23
C LEU A 638 -5.55 -5.81 -17.77
N ASN A 639 -5.07 -5.09 -16.75
CA ASN A 639 -5.78 -3.98 -16.11
C ASN A 639 -7.19 -4.35 -15.61
N SER A 640 -7.37 -5.62 -15.20
CA SER A 640 -8.62 -6.13 -14.63
C SER A 640 -8.30 -7.26 -13.66
N ASP A 641 -8.84 -7.16 -12.45
CA ASP A 641 -8.63 -8.11 -11.36
C ASP A 641 -9.92 -8.14 -10.53
N PRO A 642 -10.60 -9.30 -10.36
CA PRO A 642 -11.88 -9.37 -9.65
C PRO A 642 -11.79 -8.85 -8.20
N TYR A 643 -10.60 -8.85 -7.60
CA TYR A 643 -10.40 -8.48 -6.20
C TYR A 643 -9.84 -7.06 -6.03
N TYR A 644 -9.74 -6.31 -7.13
CA TYR A 644 -9.29 -4.92 -7.19
C TYR A 644 -10.24 -4.04 -8.01
N ASN A 645 -10.99 -3.19 -7.31
CA ASN A 645 -12.00 -2.33 -7.92
C ASN A 645 -11.42 -1.38 -9.00
N PRO A 646 -12.07 -1.20 -10.16
CA PRO A 646 -11.58 -0.33 -11.25
C PRO A 646 -11.47 1.17 -10.88
N ASN A 647 -12.10 1.59 -9.78
CA ASN A 647 -11.98 2.95 -9.24
C ASN A 647 -10.73 3.15 -8.36
N LEU A 648 -9.88 2.13 -8.20
CA LEU A 648 -8.56 2.21 -7.56
C LEU A 648 -7.45 2.44 -8.60
N ILE A 649 -6.37 3.10 -8.18
CA ILE A 649 -5.27 3.49 -9.08
C ILE A 649 -4.45 2.27 -9.55
N GLY A 650 -4.11 2.24 -10.84
CA GLY A 650 -3.47 1.09 -11.49
C GLY A 650 -1.94 1.02 -11.42
N ASN A 651 -1.29 1.90 -10.66
CA ASN A 651 0.17 2.07 -10.68
C ASN A 651 0.82 2.33 -9.30
N HIS A 652 0.11 2.06 -8.20
CA HIS A 652 0.57 2.35 -6.83
C HIS A 652 0.48 1.12 -5.93
N SER A 653 1.34 0.99 -4.91
CA SER A 653 1.34 -0.15 -3.98
C SER A 653 0.21 -0.11 -2.95
N ASN A 654 -0.29 1.08 -2.59
CA ASN A 654 -1.47 1.29 -1.73
C ASN A 654 -2.79 1.39 -2.54
N TYR A 655 -3.93 1.53 -1.84
CA TYR A 655 -5.30 1.57 -2.36
C TYR A 655 -5.82 3.02 -2.48
N LEU A 656 -5.21 3.81 -3.35
CA LEU A 656 -5.68 5.18 -3.64
C LEU A 656 -6.77 5.16 -4.73
N SER A 657 -7.66 6.16 -4.71
CA SER A 657 -8.63 6.40 -5.79
C SER A 657 -7.92 6.61 -7.13
N ASN A 658 -8.54 6.19 -8.23
CA ASN A 658 -8.00 6.22 -9.59
C ASN A 658 -7.95 7.65 -10.17
N PHE A 659 -7.15 8.51 -9.54
CA PHE A 659 -6.84 9.84 -10.02
C PHE A 659 -5.33 9.97 -10.26
N ASP A 660 -5.00 10.16 -11.53
CA ASP A 660 -3.62 10.28 -11.97
C ASP A 660 -3.21 11.76 -12.07
N TYR A 661 -2.24 12.17 -11.24
CA TYR A 661 -1.51 13.44 -11.40
C TYR A 661 -0.47 13.28 -12.51
N GLY A 662 -0.01 14.39 -13.09
CA GLY A 662 0.99 14.34 -14.17
C GLY A 662 2.27 13.57 -13.79
N PHE A 663 2.69 13.66 -12.52
CA PHE A 663 3.84 12.94 -11.98
C PHE A 663 3.60 11.46 -11.67
N ASN A 664 2.34 11.01 -11.50
CA ASN A 664 2.02 9.60 -11.26
C ASN A 664 1.90 8.83 -12.59
N ASN A 665 1.56 9.51 -13.70
CA ASN A 665 1.37 8.84 -14.98
C ASN A 665 2.72 8.49 -15.64
N HIS A 666 3.04 7.20 -15.65
CA HIS A 666 4.30 6.67 -16.20
C HIS A 666 4.53 6.98 -17.69
N SER A 667 3.45 7.12 -18.47
CA SER A 667 3.53 7.36 -19.93
C SER A 667 3.38 8.83 -20.34
N LYS A 668 3.00 9.71 -19.42
CA LYS A 668 2.72 11.11 -19.73
C LYS A 668 4.00 11.94 -19.84
N CYS A 669 4.37 12.25 -21.07
CA CYS A 669 5.49 13.13 -21.38
C CYS A 669 5.05 14.59 -21.55
N GLU A 670 5.86 15.53 -21.06
CA GLU A 670 5.79 16.95 -21.39
C GLU A 670 6.59 17.26 -22.67
N SER A 671 6.20 18.32 -23.38
CA SER A 671 6.91 18.75 -24.59
C SER A 671 8.24 19.43 -24.26
N VAL A 672 9.30 19.01 -24.94
CA VAL A 672 10.62 19.65 -24.88
C VAL A 672 10.64 20.89 -25.78
N ARG A 673 11.07 22.05 -25.25
CA ARG A 673 11.25 23.29 -26.03
C ARG A 673 12.70 23.73 -26.01
N GLN A 674 13.35 23.79 -27.18
CA GLN A 674 14.65 24.46 -27.32
C GLN A 674 14.50 25.97 -27.06
N ILE A 675 15.47 26.56 -26.36
CA ILE A 675 15.53 27.99 -26.03
C ILE A 675 16.94 28.54 -26.33
N ASP A 676 17.05 29.87 -26.46
CA ASP A 676 18.34 30.52 -26.68
C ASP A 676 19.10 30.60 -25.35
N ALA A 677 20.40 30.25 -25.35
CA ALA A 677 21.22 30.29 -24.14
C ALA A 677 21.41 31.70 -23.57
N SER A 678 21.19 32.75 -24.38
CA SER A 678 21.17 34.14 -23.92
C SER A 678 19.93 34.54 -23.12
N GLU A 679 18.88 33.70 -23.08
CA GLU A 679 17.69 33.89 -22.23
C GLU A 679 17.94 33.48 -20.76
N LEU A 680 19.11 32.94 -20.41
CA LEU A 680 19.38 32.33 -19.10
C LEU A 680 20.68 32.84 -18.47
N ALA A 681 20.60 33.33 -17.24
CA ALA A 681 21.76 33.58 -16.38
C ALA A 681 22.03 32.36 -15.48
N GLU A 682 23.22 31.75 -15.59
CA GLU A 682 23.66 30.74 -14.62
C GLU A 682 23.89 31.41 -13.25
N CYS A 683 23.17 30.96 -12.24
CA CYS A 683 23.26 31.48 -10.88
C CYS A 683 23.92 30.44 -9.96
N SER A 684 24.73 30.90 -9.02
CA SER A 684 25.22 30.03 -7.94
C SER A 684 24.05 29.54 -7.08
N VAL A 685 24.10 28.29 -6.62
CA VAL A 685 23.07 27.65 -5.78
C VAL A 685 22.59 28.54 -4.62
N GLY A 686 23.46 29.36 -4.03
CA GLY A 686 23.09 30.36 -3.04
C GLY A 686 22.48 29.72 -1.79
N ASN A 687 21.26 30.13 -1.42
CA ASN A 687 20.50 29.55 -0.31
C ASN A 687 19.58 28.39 -0.72
N HIS A 688 19.61 27.93 -1.98
CA HIS A 688 18.77 26.82 -2.42
C HIS A 688 19.28 25.48 -1.88
N LYS A 689 18.37 24.67 -1.34
CA LYS A 689 18.63 23.27 -0.97
C LYS A 689 18.01 22.40 -2.06
N ILE A 690 18.84 21.60 -2.74
CA ILE A 690 18.48 20.88 -3.98
C ILE A 690 18.93 19.42 -3.90
N SER A 691 18.10 18.51 -4.41
CA SER A 691 18.53 17.18 -4.82
C SER A 691 17.81 16.79 -6.10
N VAL A 692 18.55 16.46 -7.15
CA VAL A 692 18.05 15.63 -8.24
C VAL A 692 18.23 14.19 -7.79
N GLU A 693 17.17 13.38 -7.86
CA GLU A 693 17.13 12.01 -7.35
C GLU A 693 17.06 10.98 -8.49
N ILE A 694 16.49 11.38 -9.64
CA ILE A 694 16.50 10.62 -10.89
C ILE A 694 16.78 11.61 -12.03
N ALA A 695 17.67 11.24 -12.95
CA ALA A 695 17.88 11.91 -14.22
C ALA A 695 18.41 10.90 -15.24
N GLY A 696 17.58 10.46 -16.19
CA GLY A 696 17.99 9.46 -17.17
C GLY A 696 16.83 8.68 -17.78
N ILE A 697 17.14 7.58 -18.48
CA ILE A 697 16.13 6.72 -19.11
C ILE A 697 15.31 6.02 -18.01
N GLN A 698 14.00 6.21 -18.07
CA GLN A 698 13.02 5.54 -17.23
C GLN A 698 12.91 4.06 -17.65
N PRO A 699 12.96 3.09 -16.71
CA PRO A 699 12.74 1.68 -17.05
C PRO A 699 11.32 1.49 -17.60
N LYS A 700 11.21 0.88 -18.78
CA LYS A 700 9.91 0.59 -19.41
C LYS A 700 9.07 -0.35 -18.56
N ILE A 701 7.78 -0.09 -18.46
CA ILE A 701 6.79 -1.01 -17.89
C ILE A 701 6.27 -1.99 -18.95
N ARG A 702 6.27 -1.63 -20.25
CA ARG A 702 5.89 -2.55 -21.35
C ARG A 702 6.89 -2.45 -22.52
N LEU A 703 7.10 -3.56 -23.24
CA LEU A 703 8.10 -3.62 -24.33
C LEU A 703 7.85 -2.55 -25.41
N GLU A 704 6.58 -2.32 -25.72
CA GLU A 704 6.09 -1.38 -26.73
C GLU A 704 6.15 0.10 -26.34
N GLU A 705 6.44 0.43 -25.08
CA GLU A 705 6.55 1.83 -24.65
C GLU A 705 7.74 2.52 -25.32
N PRO A 706 7.64 3.82 -25.64
CA PRO A 706 8.78 4.60 -26.11
C PRO A 706 9.85 4.70 -25.02
N GLU A 707 11.09 5.01 -25.40
CA GLU A 707 12.10 5.40 -24.41
C GLU A 707 11.72 6.78 -23.84
N ILE A 708 11.48 6.82 -22.53
CA ILE A 708 11.14 8.02 -21.77
C ILE A 708 12.34 8.41 -20.91
N ILE A 709 12.63 9.70 -20.81
CA ILE A 709 13.58 10.25 -19.84
C ILE A 709 12.79 10.83 -18.68
N GLU A 710 13.14 10.45 -17.46
CA GLU A 710 12.59 10.99 -16.22
C GLU A 710 13.62 11.91 -15.57
N VAL A 711 13.16 13.07 -15.09
CA VAL A 711 13.93 13.96 -14.21
C VAL A 711 13.08 14.28 -12.99
N ARG A 712 13.52 13.80 -11.82
CA ARG A 712 12.80 13.90 -10.55
C ARG A 712 13.73 14.38 -9.43
N GLY A 713 13.19 15.15 -8.50
CA GLY A 713 13.94 15.61 -7.33
C GLY A 713 13.12 16.52 -6.43
N TRP A 714 13.82 17.42 -5.74
CA TRP A 714 13.24 18.51 -4.96
C TRP A 714 14.19 19.70 -4.88
N THR A 715 13.61 20.89 -4.70
CA THR A 715 14.35 22.14 -4.48
C THR A 715 13.48 23.13 -3.73
N PHE A 716 14.08 23.89 -2.81
CA PHE A 716 13.46 25.02 -2.13
C PHE A 716 14.50 26.05 -1.70
N GLU A 717 14.09 27.29 -1.45
CA GLU A 717 14.98 28.34 -0.94
C GLU A 717 14.93 28.40 0.59
N SER A 718 16.11 28.30 1.23
CA SER A 718 16.24 28.27 2.68
C SER A 718 15.99 29.64 3.31
N GLY A 719 15.13 29.68 4.33
CA GLY A 719 14.71 30.91 5.02
C GLY A 719 13.60 31.71 4.31
N CYS A 720 13.09 31.22 3.17
CA CYS A 720 12.03 31.86 2.38
C CYS A 720 10.66 31.18 2.55
N ASP A 721 9.60 31.82 2.04
CA ASP A 721 8.26 31.24 1.94
C ASP A 721 8.11 30.47 0.61
N ASN A 722 8.16 29.14 0.69
CA ASN A 722 8.12 28.29 -0.50
C ASN A 722 6.70 27.96 -1.01
N SER A 723 5.66 28.63 -0.50
CA SER A 723 4.24 28.44 -0.87
C SER A 723 3.93 28.46 -2.37
N LEU A 724 4.66 29.29 -3.13
CA LEU A 724 4.50 29.46 -4.58
C LEU A 724 5.64 28.82 -5.39
N HIS A 725 6.59 28.14 -4.73
CA HIS A 725 7.75 27.53 -5.37
C HIS A 725 7.32 26.39 -6.30
N ILE A 726 7.77 26.48 -7.54
CA ILE A 726 7.73 25.44 -8.58
C ILE A 726 8.98 25.62 -9.46
N VAL A 727 9.33 24.62 -10.26
CA VAL A 727 10.48 24.71 -11.18
C VAL A 727 10.16 24.26 -12.59
N SER A 728 10.85 24.84 -13.57
CA SER A 728 11.05 24.22 -14.89
C SER A 728 12.38 23.49 -14.90
N ILE A 729 12.47 22.39 -15.65
CA ILE A 729 13.73 21.68 -15.86
C ILE A 729 14.42 22.27 -17.08
N ILE A 730 15.70 22.60 -16.90
CA ILE A 730 16.60 23.05 -17.96
C ILE A 730 17.59 21.92 -18.25
N LEU A 731 17.70 21.54 -19.51
CA LEU A 731 18.60 20.50 -19.97
C LEU A 731 19.63 21.13 -20.91
N LYS A 732 20.87 21.25 -20.45
CA LYS A 732 21.98 21.74 -21.27
C LYS A 732 22.70 20.55 -21.90
N ASN A 733 22.64 20.43 -23.22
CA ASN A 733 23.45 19.46 -23.96
C ASN A 733 24.90 19.96 -23.99
N GLU A 734 25.79 19.36 -23.19
CA GLU A 734 27.20 19.74 -23.10
C GLU A 734 28.01 19.39 -24.37
N THR A 735 27.43 18.59 -25.28
CA THR A 735 28.07 18.21 -26.57
C THR A 735 27.82 19.21 -27.69
N THR A 736 26.64 19.86 -27.71
CA THR A 736 26.21 20.81 -28.76
C THR A 736 26.02 22.23 -28.26
N ASP A 737 26.14 22.46 -26.94
CA ASP A 737 25.87 23.72 -26.23
C ASP A 737 24.42 24.25 -26.42
N THR A 738 23.49 23.38 -26.82
CA THR A 738 22.06 23.71 -26.92
C THR A 738 21.33 23.51 -25.60
N ILE A 739 20.33 24.36 -25.33
CA ILE A 739 19.55 24.32 -24.09
C ILE A 739 18.07 24.06 -24.40
N TYR A 740 17.46 23.20 -23.59
CA TYR A 740 16.05 22.85 -23.65
C TYR A 740 15.37 23.14 -22.32
N ARG A 741 14.14 23.63 -22.36
CA ARG A 741 13.25 23.84 -21.22
C ARG A 741 12.12 22.81 -21.28
N VAL A 742 11.85 22.15 -20.16
CA VAL A 742 10.78 21.17 -19.98
C VAL A 742 9.99 21.55 -18.73
N LYS A 743 8.66 21.53 -18.81
CA LYS A 743 7.80 21.81 -17.65
C LYS A 743 7.92 20.67 -16.63
N SER A 744 7.82 20.98 -15.33
CA SER A 744 7.68 19.96 -14.28
C SER A 744 6.32 20.03 -13.57
N TYR A 745 5.99 18.94 -12.88
CA TYR A 745 4.89 18.85 -11.95
C TYR A 745 5.42 18.95 -10.52
N PRO A 746 4.82 19.78 -9.64
CA PRO A 746 5.17 19.77 -8.23
C PRO A 746 4.69 18.48 -7.57
N VAL A 747 5.53 17.88 -6.74
CA VAL A 747 5.29 16.61 -6.04
C VAL A 747 5.30 16.84 -4.54
N PRO A 748 4.31 16.33 -3.78
CA PRO A 748 4.33 16.37 -2.31
C PRO A 748 5.52 15.59 -1.72
N ARG A 749 6.33 16.28 -0.92
CA ARG A 749 7.53 15.80 -0.22
C ARG A 749 7.54 16.15 1.29
N PRO A 750 6.62 15.61 2.11
CA PRO A 750 6.65 15.80 3.57
C PRO A 750 7.86 15.20 4.31
N ASP A 751 8.73 14.45 3.63
CA ASP A 751 10.05 14.09 4.11
C ASP A 751 10.92 15.34 4.29
N LEU A 752 10.68 16.40 3.49
CA LEU A 752 11.33 17.71 3.65
C LEU A 752 10.83 18.48 4.86
N GLU A 753 9.54 18.41 5.20
CA GLU A 753 9.02 18.98 6.45
C GLU A 753 9.68 18.31 7.67
N THR A 754 9.96 17.00 7.56
CA THR A 754 10.60 16.22 8.63
C THR A 754 12.13 16.44 8.71
N THR A 755 12.78 16.58 7.56
CA THR A 755 14.24 16.76 7.43
C THR A 755 14.67 18.21 7.70
N PHE A 756 13.81 19.16 7.33
CA PHE A 756 14.06 20.60 7.44
C PHE A 756 12.90 21.33 8.15
N PRO A 757 12.62 21.02 9.44
CA PRO A 757 11.43 21.49 10.16
C PRO A 757 11.40 23.00 10.48
N GLY A 758 12.43 23.75 10.09
CA GLY A 758 12.48 25.22 10.19
C GLY A 758 12.13 25.96 8.90
N GLU A 759 11.97 25.25 7.77
CA GLU A 759 11.74 25.85 6.45
C GLU A 759 10.24 25.99 6.18
N LYS A 760 9.80 27.17 5.72
CA LYS A 760 8.37 27.44 5.53
C LYS A 760 7.87 26.85 4.21
N ASN A 761 6.74 26.12 4.28
CA ASN A 761 5.97 25.64 3.13
C ASN A 761 6.76 24.75 2.14
N ASN A 762 7.71 23.95 2.64
CA ASN A 762 8.60 23.13 1.80
C ASN A 762 8.01 21.78 1.33
N ARG A 763 6.74 21.46 1.64
CA ARG A 763 6.13 20.17 1.29
C ARG A 763 5.79 20.05 -0.19
N LEU A 764 5.57 21.14 -0.93
CA LEU A 764 5.23 21.09 -2.37
C LEU A 764 6.44 21.35 -3.27
N CYS A 765 7.65 21.20 -2.72
CA CYS A 765 8.93 21.51 -3.35
C CYS A 765 9.58 20.33 -4.08
N GLY A 766 8.92 19.17 -4.14
CA GLY A 766 9.31 18.11 -5.07
C GLY A 766 8.99 18.49 -6.51
N PHE A 767 9.73 17.93 -7.47
CA PHE A 767 9.43 18.04 -8.89
C PHE A 767 9.59 16.69 -9.58
N ASP A 768 8.80 16.49 -10.63
CA ASP A 768 8.87 15.33 -11.53
C ASP A 768 8.50 15.79 -12.94
N THR A 769 9.25 15.31 -13.93
CA THR A 769 8.89 15.44 -15.34
C THR A 769 9.38 14.26 -16.14
N ARG A 770 8.64 13.97 -17.22
CA ARG A 770 8.95 12.94 -18.20
C ARG A 770 8.94 13.56 -19.58
N MET A 771 9.82 13.10 -20.46
CA MET A 771 9.88 13.52 -21.86
C MET A 771 10.27 12.34 -22.75
N LEU A 772 9.89 12.37 -24.02
CA LEU A 772 10.32 11.34 -24.96
C LEU A 772 11.82 11.51 -25.25
N LYS A 773 12.59 10.42 -25.21
CA LYS A 773 14.01 10.41 -25.60
C LYS A 773 14.20 10.91 -27.04
N SER A 774 13.23 10.65 -27.93
CA SER A 774 13.22 11.11 -29.32
C SER A 774 13.20 12.63 -29.50
N ASP A 775 12.79 13.38 -28.47
CA ASP A 775 12.63 14.84 -28.55
C ASP A 775 13.92 15.58 -28.20
N LEU A 776 14.96 14.85 -27.77
CA LEU A 776 16.28 15.34 -27.44
C LEU A 776 17.34 14.72 -28.37
N PRO A 777 18.23 15.50 -28.99
CA PRO A 777 19.38 14.96 -29.72
C PRO A 777 20.31 14.11 -28.83
N ALA A 778 21.09 13.21 -29.44
CA ALA A 778 22.13 12.47 -28.74
C ALA A 778 23.17 13.41 -28.08
N GLY A 779 23.73 12.98 -26.95
CA GLY A 779 24.72 13.75 -26.20
C GLY A 779 24.55 13.66 -24.69
N THR A 780 25.46 14.31 -23.96
CA THR A 780 25.40 14.39 -22.49
C THR A 780 24.68 15.65 -22.06
N TYR A 781 23.72 15.51 -21.15
CA TYR A 781 22.85 16.56 -20.64
C TYR A 781 23.14 16.83 -19.17
N ARG A 782 23.47 18.08 -18.82
CA ARG A 782 23.54 18.57 -17.44
C ARG A 782 22.17 19.08 -17.02
N VAL A 783 21.67 18.64 -15.88
CA VAL A 783 20.37 19.06 -15.33
C VAL A 783 20.52 20.39 -14.61
N GLY A 784 19.71 21.37 -15.00
CA GLY A 784 19.51 22.63 -14.28
C GLY A 784 18.04 22.83 -13.91
N LEU A 785 17.83 23.64 -12.87
CA LEU A 785 16.51 23.99 -12.35
C LEU A 785 16.32 25.49 -12.51
N GLU A 786 15.20 25.88 -13.10
CA GLU A 786 14.75 27.26 -13.22
C GLU A 786 13.62 27.50 -12.22
N PRO A 787 13.85 28.26 -11.13
CA PRO A 787 12.80 28.68 -10.22
C PRO A 787 11.72 29.49 -10.95
N MET A 788 10.48 29.08 -10.75
CA MET A 788 9.30 29.74 -11.29
C MET A 788 8.40 30.14 -10.11
N THR A 789 7.75 31.29 -10.20
CA THR A 789 6.71 31.68 -9.23
C THR A 789 5.34 31.50 -9.88
N LEU A 790 4.35 31.03 -9.12
CA LEU A 790 2.95 31.05 -9.54
C LEU A 790 2.34 32.41 -9.24
N ASN A 791 1.58 32.96 -10.19
CA ASN A 791 0.77 34.15 -9.97
C ASN A 791 -0.40 33.83 -9.02
N ASP A 792 -1.05 34.88 -8.50
CA ASP A 792 -2.26 34.77 -7.67
C ASP A 792 -3.42 33.98 -8.33
N ASP A 793 -3.42 33.85 -9.67
CA ASP A 793 -4.39 33.09 -10.46
C ASP A 793 -3.97 31.64 -10.77
N LEU A 794 -2.87 31.16 -10.18
CA LEU A 794 -2.23 29.86 -10.43
C LEU A 794 -1.75 29.64 -11.88
N THR A 795 -1.62 30.70 -12.69
CA THR A 795 -0.88 30.64 -13.95
C THR A 795 0.62 30.81 -13.72
N THR A 796 1.45 30.26 -14.60
CA THR A 796 2.91 30.45 -14.55
C THR A 796 3.26 31.87 -14.95
N SER A 797 3.99 32.58 -14.08
CA SER A 797 4.28 34.00 -14.24
C SER A 797 5.71 34.32 -13.83
N GLU A 798 6.43 35.00 -14.71
CA GLU A 798 7.80 35.46 -14.49
C GLU A 798 8.77 34.30 -14.17
N SER A 799 9.41 33.80 -15.24
CA SER A 799 10.69 33.11 -15.09
C SER A 799 11.65 34.03 -14.35
N SER A 800 12.45 33.50 -13.44
CA SER A 800 13.49 34.25 -12.76
C SER A 800 14.68 34.61 -13.66
N GLU A 801 14.64 34.22 -14.95
CA GLU A 801 15.71 34.25 -15.97
C GLU A 801 17.03 33.66 -15.45
N THR A 802 16.97 32.86 -14.37
CA THR A 802 18.12 32.35 -13.64
C THR A 802 18.02 30.85 -13.45
N VAL A 803 19.10 30.15 -13.77
CA VAL A 803 19.16 28.69 -13.73
C VAL A 803 20.22 28.24 -12.75
N ILE A 804 19.84 27.29 -11.90
CA ILE A 804 20.74 26.61 -10.98
C ILE A 804 21.11 25.27 -11.61
N PHE A 805 22.27 25.20 -12.25
CA PHE A 805 22.78 23.93 -12.76
C PHE A 805 23.31 23.04 -11.62
N THR A 806 22.95 21.76 -11.70
CA THR A 806 23.42 20.72 -10.78
C THR A 806 24.61 19.97 -11.39
N GLU A 807 25.27 19.10 -10.61
CA GLU A 807 26.29 18.21 -11.18
C GLU A 807 25.74 16.94 -11.83
N GLU A 808 24.44 16.68 -11.68
CA GLU A 808 23.81 15.50 -12.26
C GLU A 808 23.74 15.60 -13.79
N ARG A 809 24.13 14.49 -14.42
CA ARG A 809 24.26 14.34 -15.87
C ARG A 809 23.71 13.00 -16.31
N PHE A 810 23.12 12.97 -17.50
CA PHE A 810 22.75 11.73 -18.19
C PHE A 810 23.13 11.82 -19.67
N THR A 811 23.19 10.69 -20.35
CA THR A 811 23.56 10.59 -21.77
C THR A 811 22.45 9.92 -22.57
N ILE A 812 22.21 10.43 -23.79
CA ILE A 812 21.26 9.91 -24.79
C ILE A 812 22.03 9.30 -25.97
#